data_AF-A0A954VQS4-F1
#
_entry.id   AF-A0A954VQS4-F1
#
_cell.length_a   1.000
_cell.length_b   1.000
_cell.length_c   1.000
_cell.angle_alpha   90.00
_cell.angle_beta   90.00
_cell.angle_gamma   90.00
#
_symmetry.space_group_name_H-M   'P 1'
#
loop_
_entity.id
_entity.type
_entity.pdbx_description
1 polymer ?
#
loop_
_entity_poly.entity_id
_entity_poly.type
_entity_poly.pdbx_seq_one_letter_code
_entity_poly.pdbx_strand_id
1 'polypeptide(L)'
;MMSNKVAVVCGNAKVSDFVTADCDSAIRLHQYGLEDDFRVTLGIEGLRGSMYKDVPTRLHDFLDIATYVYIADQCVKRGVNEVETFGTTWHRRFKFVVPVKDLEFWDSEATKATLQDCLSFLSDDTYEFVFTRVTDRPLFQAFLNNLNDGGELFGSPDQVMLYSGGLDSLAGVIDEAVNQKRRVLLVNHRSTQKIDKKYAVLAAQLEAKCESNPPQHMRVTVHKKKWMNAEYTQRARSFLYAALAGVVAKQIGHTSIRFYENGVISLNLPISAEVVGGKATRTTHPRVLHSFSQLLSLITGTNFVVENPFDWRTKTEVVDLIVKSGCQDLVKHSISCTHTWEMTNDHSHCGTCSQCIDRRFAIIAAKAEQFDELSNYKVDVFTQSRSTEQKVGADKTLYASYIERSNQVRKIETVAHLIRKYPELTRAIPFIRGDAGAVAQRCFDLYKKHAADVNSVVDEKLAEYKVAIRERIIAVDSMLRIVYESNLPTSFSLNDNDGGKLAPYAFRKQGYSWRFRFADGEDVHLFPAVGASYLHQLLLSPGTPRSIIEIVCGVCLSECGEYFEAKEAMDSGLSLGPNPLFKAVDKVSDWTALGEYKRQLIDLRNDQERAREENDSVKLQQCEDDIVFIAGKIREAMGVGGKLKSVADKRKNVRDAFRNNINRFIEKQIEPSSPSCASHLRTSLQFGMMSVYQPVDPIVWDLRPFGSSD
;
A
#
# COMPACT_ATOMS: atom_id res chain seq x y z
N MET A 1 5.12 -23.26 13.93
CA MET A 1 5.35 -22.28 12.85
C MET A 1 5.72 -23.05 11.58
N MET A 2 4.77 -23.30 10.68
CA MET A 2 5.07 -23.89 9.38
C MET A 2 5.65 -22.80 8.48
N SER A 3 6.93 -22.89 8.14
CA SER A 3 7.56 -22.02 7.15
C SER A 3 6.91 -22.22 5.79
N ASN A 4 6.57 -21.14 5.07
CA ASN A 4 6.03 -21.16 3.71
C ASN A 4 7.14 -21.54 2.70
N LYS A 5 7.60 -22.80 2.76
CA LYS A 5 8.64 -23.37 1.89
C LYS A 5 8.03 -23.70 0.54
N VAL A 6 8.73 -23.30 -0.53
CA VAL A 6 8.33 -23.54 -1.90
C VAL A 6 9.46 -24.26 -2.61
N ALA A 7 9.22 -25.52 -2.99
CA ALA A 7 10.11 -26.26 -3.87
C ALA A 7 9.77 -25.93 -5.33
N VAL A 8 10.78 -25.59 -6.13
CA VAL A 8 10.65 -25.30 -7.56
C VAL A 8 11.59 -26.20 -8.35
N VAL A 9 11.05 -27.02 -9.24
CA VAL A 9 11.81 -27.94 -10.10
C VAL A 9 11.82 -27.38 -11.51
N CYS A 10 13.02 -27.10 -12.03
CA CYS A 10 13.18 -26.41 -13.30
C CYS A 10 13.64 -27.35 -14.42
N GLY A 11 13.20 -27.08 -15.65
CA GLY A 11 13.63 -27.81 -16.85
C GLY A 11 13.34 -29.31 -16.75
N ASN A 12 14.34 -30.13 -17.08
CA ASN A 12 14.26 -31.60 -17.02
C ASN A 12 14.83 -32.19 -15.71
N ALA A 13 15.07 -31.37 -14.68
CA ALA A 13 15.53 -31.86 -13.38
C ALA A 13 14.49 -32.77 -12.71
N LYS A 14 14.95 -33.72 -11.89
CA LYS A 14 14.08 -34.71 -11.27
C LYS A 14 13.71 -34.28 -9.86
N VAL A 15 12.49 -34.62 -9.44
CA VAL A 15 12.04 -34.41 -8.06
C VAL A 15 12.88 -35.23 -7.06
N SER A 16 13.46 -36.36 -7.48
CA SER A 16 14.42 -37.14 -6.67
C SER A 16 15.69 -36.38 -6.30
N ASP A 17 15.98 -35.26 -6.97
CA ASP A 17 17.11 -34.38 -6.63
C ASP A 17 16.80 -33.54 -5.37
N PHE A 18 15.55 -33.57 -4.85
CA PHE A 18 15.19 -33.05 -3.53
C PHE A 18 15.43 -34.11 -2.45
N VAL A 19 16.24 -33.78 -1.44
CA VAL A 19 16.50 -34.65 -0.28
C VAL A 19 15.43 -34.47 0.84
N THR A 20 14.22 -33.98 0.53
CA THR A 20 13.23 -33.62 1.57
C THR A 20 11.81 -34.06 1.24
N ALA A 21 11.04 -34.43 2.28
CA ALA A 21 9.71 -35.05 2.25
C ALA A 21 8.54 -34.21 1.66
N ASP A 22 8.79 -33.02 1.10
CA ASP A 22 7.76 -32.08 0.61
C ASP A 22 7.59 -32.13 -0.93
N CYS A 23 7.82 -33.29 -1.56
CA CYS A 23 7.92 -33.45 -3.01
C CYS A 23 6.59 -33.42 -3.78
N ASP A 24 5.46 -33.71 -3.14
CA ASP A 24 4.14 -33.78 -3.80
C ASP A 24 3.55 -32.39 -4.11
N SER A 25 4.11 -31.31 -3.54
CA SER A 25 3.65 -29.92 -3.72
C SER A 25 4.63 -29.03 -4.50
N ALA A 26 5.66 -29.58 -5.15
CA ALA A 26 6.67 -28.80 -5.85
C ALA A 26 6.13 -28.17 -7.15
N ILE A 27 6.44 -26.89 -7.38
CA ILE A 27 6.10 -26.19 -8.63
C ILE A 27 7.08 -26.65 -9.70
N ARG A 28 6.56 -27.25 -10.77
CA ARG A 28 7.37 -27.58 -11.96
C ARG A 28 7.31 -26.42 -12.95
N LEU A 29 8.45 -26.04 -13.51
CA LEU A 29 8.57 -25.01 -14.53
C LEU A 29 9.59 -25.45 -15.57
N HIS A 30 9.25 -25.37 -16.85
CA HIS A 30 10.22 -25.64 -17.91
C HIS A 30 10.05 -24.69 -19.07
N GLN A 31 11.18 -24.31 -19.67
CA GLN A 31 11.19 -23.47 -20.87
C GLN A 31 11.20 -24.26 -22.17
N TYR A 32 11.53 -25.56 -22.09
CA TYR A 32 11.76 -26.43 -23.23
C TYR A 32 11.05 -27.77 -23.07
N GLY A 33 10.84 -28.48 -24.18
CA GLY A 33 10.23 -29.80 -24.18
C GLY A 33 8.70 -29.73 -24.24
N LEU A 34 8.03 -30.34 -23.24
CA LEU A 34 6.59 -30.59 -23.27
C LEU A 34 5.76 -29.30 -23.35
N GLU A 35 4.76 -29.31 -24.23
CA GLU A 35 3.69 -28.31 -24.27
C GLU A 35 2.62 -28.68 -23.23
N ASP A 36 2.78 -28.18 -22.00
CA ASP A 36 1.84 -28.43 -20.90
C ASP A 36 1.53 -27.15 -20.09
N ASP A 37 0.86 -27.31 -18.96
CA ASP A 37 0.46 -26.18 -18.11
C ASP A 37 1.59 -25.56 -17.29
N PHE A 38 2.79 -26.14 -17.32
CA PHE A 38 3.99 -25.71 -16.59
C PHE A 38 5.02 -25.02 -17.50
N ARG A 39 4.77 -25.02 -18.81
CA ARG A 39 5.63 -24.37 -19.80
C ARG A 39 5.66 -22.84 -19.65
N VAL A 40 6.87 -22.29 -19.76
CA VAL A 40 7.16 -20.85 -19.77
C VAL A 40 7.97 -20.52 -21.01
N THR A 41 7.49 -19.63 -21.88
CA THR A 41 8.24 -19.25 -23.09
C THR A 41 8.71 -17.81 -22.98
N LEU A 42 10.03 -17.62 -22.92
CA LEU A 42 10.67 -16.31 -23.07
C LEU A 42 10.74 -15.95 -24.56
N GLY A 43 10.19 -14.81 -24.94
CA GLY A 43 10.26 -14.27 -26.29
C GLY A 43 11.05 -12.97 -26.31
N ILE A 44 12.00 -12.85 -27.22
CA ILE A 44 12.79 -11.64 -27.44
C ILE A 44 12.51 -11.16 -28.87
N GLU A 45 11.94 -9.97 -28.99
CA GLU A 45 11.59 -9.31 -30.24
C GLU A 45 12.44 -8.05 -30.42
N GLY A 46 12.70 -7.67 -31.67
CA GLY A 46 13.44 -6.44 -32.00
C GLY A 46 14.96 -6.55 -31.85
N LEU A 47 15.48 -7.74 -31.52
CA LEU A 47 16.90 -8.04 -31.67
C LEU A 47 17.21 -8.22 -33.17
N ARG A 48 18.13 -7.43 -33.73
CA ARG A 48 18.56 -7.58 -35.12
C ARG A 48 19.57 -8.72 -35.25
N GLY A 49 19.51 -9.49 -36.35
CA GLY A 49 20.38 -10.66 -36.57
C GLY A 49 21.88 -10.32 -36.54
N SER A 50 22.28 -9.11 -36.90
CA SER A 50 23.68 -8.65 -36.84
C SER A 50 24.23 -8.42 -35.43
N MET A 51 23.36 -8.30 -34.43
CA MET A 51 23.73 -8.19 -33.01
C MET A 51 23.87 -9.58 -32.36
N TYR A 52 23.55 -10.64 -33.10
CA TYR A 52 23.59 -12.01 -32.62
C TYR A 52 25.00 -12.59 -32.77
N LYS A 53 25.59 -13.01 -31.64
CA LYS A 53 26.69 -13.98 -31.57
C LYS A 53 26.24 -15.13 -30.68
N ASP A 54 26.96 -16.26 -30.73
CA ASP A 54 26.71 -17.36 -29.80
C ASP A 54 26.78 -16.86 -28.36
N VAL A 55 25.67 -17.01 -27.64
CA VAL A 55 25.59 -16.58 -26.24
C VAL A 55 26.44 -17.52 -25.39
N PRO A 56 27.44 -17.01 -24.64
CA PRO A 56 28.24 -17.82 -23.74
C PRO A 56 27.37 -18.64 -22.79
N THR A 57 27.79 -19.87 -22.55
CA THR A 57 27.06 -20.87 -21.75
C THR A 57 26.47 -20.28 -20.46
N ARG A 58 27.30 -19.57 -19.68
CA ARG A 58 26.90 -18.96 -18.40
C ARG A 58 25.82 -17.90 -18.54
N LEU A 59 25.83 -17.12 -19.62
CA LEU A 59 24.81 -16.09 -19.85
C LEU A 59 23.46 -16.68 -20.23
N HIS A 60 23.47 -17.78 -20.98
CA HIS A 60 22.25 -18.53 -21.27
C HIS A 60 21.72 -19.21 -19.99
N ASP A 61 22.57 -19.87 -19.20
CA ASP A 61 22.17 -20.41 -17.88
C ASP A 61 21.56 -19.32 -16.98
N PHE A 62 22.15 -18.10 -17.00
CA PHE A 62 21.66 -16.98 -16.22
C PHE A 62 20.26 -16.52 -16.62
N LEU A 63 19.97 -16.47 -17.92
CA LEU A 63 18.62 -16.17 -18.42
C LEU A 63 17.60 -17.23 -18.01
N ASP A 64 18.01 -18.49 -18.01
CA ASP A 64 17.15 -19.58 -17.56
C ASP A 64 16.80 -19.42 -16.07
N ILE A 65 17.81 -19.22 -15.24
CA ILE A 65 17.64 -18.97 -13.79
C ILE A 65 16.74 -17.75 -13.57
N ALA A 66 17.01 -16.63 -14.25
CA ALA A 66 16.24 -15.41 -14.07
C ALA A 66 14.77 -15.55 -14.49
N THR A 67 14.51 -16.31 -15.56
CA THR A 67 13.15 -16.61 -16.01
C THR A 67 12.42 -17.48 -15.00
N TYR A 68 13.04 -18.55 -14.49
CA TYR A 68 12.44 -19.41 -13.48
C TYR A 68 12.15 -18.67 -12.18
N VAL A 69 13.08 -17.83 -11.71
CA VAL A 69 12.91 -17.01 -10.50
C VAL A 69 11.76 -16.02 -10.68
N TYR A 70 11.66 -15.35 -11.82
CA TYR A 70 10.56 -14.42 -12.12
C TYR A 70 9.19 -15.12 -12.12
N ILE A 71 9.09 -16.31 -12.71
CA ILE A 71 7.83 -17.06 -12.73
C ILE A 71 7.46 -17.61 -11.36
N ALA A 72 8.41 -18.19 -10.64
CA ALA A 72 8.17 -18.70 -9.29
C ALA A 72 7.71 -17.60 -8.33
N ASP A 73 8.26 -16.38 -8.45
CA ASP A 73 7.81 -15.20 -7.70
C ASP A 73 6.33 -14.89 -7.95
N GLN A 74 5.81 -15.18 -9.14
CA GLN A 74 4.42 -14.93 -9.53
C GLN A 74 3.45 -16.09 -9.27
N CYS A 75 3.95 -17.32 -9.13
CA CYS A 75 3.14 -18.50 -8.86
C CYS A 75 2.65 -18.58 -7.40
N VAL A 76 3.39 -18.00 -6.44
CA VAL A 76 3.10 -18.15 -5.01
C VAL A 76 2.72 -16.82 -4.39
N LYS A 77 1.54 -16.71 -3.77
CA LYS A 77 1.13 -15.47 -3.09
C LYS A 77 1.98 -15.17 -1.85
N ARG A 78 2.28 -13.89 -1.63
CA ARG A 78 2.85 -13.34 -0.40
C ARG A 78 1.73 -13.04 0.58
N GLY A 79 1.50 -13.93 1.54
CA GLY A 79 0.48 -13.77 2.58
C GLY A 79 -0.94 -13.43 2.09
N VAL A 80 -1.84 -13.24 3.04
CA VAL A 80 -3.10 -12.50 2.82
C VAL A 80 -2.84 -11.06 3.31
N ASN A 81 -3.67 -10.08 2.96
CA ASN A 81 -3.59 -8.69 3.45
C ASN A 81 -3.83 -8.57 4.99
N GLU A 82 -3.38 -9.53 5.79
CA GLU A 82 -3.55 -9.63 7.22
C GLU A 82 -2.46 -8.83 7.93
N VAL A 83 -2.88 -7.73 8.56
CA VAL A 83 -2.04 -6.90 9.45
C VAL A 83 -1.70 -7.66 10.74
N GLU A 84 -2.57 -8.59 11.15
CA GLU A 84 -2.50 -9.38 12.40
C GLU A 84 -1.22 -10.22 12.54
N THR A 85 -0.50 -10.50 11.44
CA THR A 85 0.67 -11.37 11.48
C THR A 85 1.99 -10.67 11.15
N PHE A 86 2.03 -9.34 11.06
CA PHE A 86 3.22 -8.55 10.69
C PHE A 86 3.95 -9.04 9.43
N GLY A 87 3.25 -9.73 8.51
CA GLY A 87 3.88 -10.31 7.32
C GLY A 87 4.68 -11.59 7.60
N THR A 88 4.39 -12.36 8.65
CA THR A 88 5.03 -13.68 8.86
C THR A 88 4.84 -14.64 7.68
N THR A 89 3.78 -14.46 6.87
CA THR A 89 3.53 -15.18 5.62
C THR A 89 4.03 -14.46 4.36
N TRP A 90 4.59 -13.26 4.51
CA TRP A 90 5.15 -12.42 3.43
C TRP A 90 6.47 -12.98 2.89
N HIS A 91 7.30 -13.49 3.78
CA HIS A 91 8.61 -14.06 3.47
C HIS A 91 8.45 -15.51 3.03
N ARG A 92 8.75 -15.79 1.76
CA ARG A 92 8.75 -17.15 1.22
C ARG A 92 10.16 -17.72 1.26
N ARG A 93 10.27 -19.04 1.40
CA ARG A 93 11.56 -19.75 1.31
C ARG A 93 11.56 -20.60 0.06
N PHE A 94 12.18 -20.12 -1.00
CA PHE A 94 12.31 -20.85 -2.25
C PHE A 94 13.52 -21.78 -2.24
N LYS A 95 13.31 -23.01 -2.68
CA LYS A 95 14.37 -23.96 -3.00
C LYS A 95 14.22 -24.36 -4.47
N PHE A 96 15.18 -23.93 -5.29
CA PHE A 96 15.21 -24.22 -6.71
C PHE A 96 16.14 -25.39 -7.01
N VAL A 97 15.69 -26.31 -7.86
CA VAL A 97 16.56 -27.26 -8.56
C VAL A 97 16.63 -26.84 -10.02
N VAL A 98 17.79 -26.37 -10.47
CA VAL A 98 17.95 -25.78 -11.81
C VAL A 98 19.02 -26.53 -12.61
N PRO A 99 18.69 -27.09 -13.78
CA PRO A 99 19.68 -27.64 -14.68
C PRO A 99 20.43 -26.52 -15.39
N VAL A 100 21.76 -26.54 -15.32
CA VAL A 100 22.67 -25.57 -15.92
C VAL A 100 23.78 -26.29 -16.69
N LYS A 101 24.39 -25.61 -17.66
CA LYS A 101 25.42 -26.22 -18.50
C LYS A 101 26.82 -26.07 -17.89
N ASP A 102 27.14 -24.92 -17.29
CA ASP A 102 28.38 -24.74 -16.52
C ASP A 102 28.16 -25.01 -15.02
N LEU A 103 27.98 -26.29 -14.67
CA LEU A 103 27.69 -26.70 -13.29
C LEU A 103 28.77 -26.26 -12.29
N GLU A 104 30.05 -26.36 -12.64
CA GLU A 104 31.14 -26.02 -11.70
C GLU A 104 31.10 -24.53 -11.31
N PHE A 105 30.85 -23.64 -12.27
CA PHE A 105 30.71 -22.22 -12.01
C PHE A 105 29.51 -21.90 -11.11
N TRP A 106 28.32 -22.43 -11.45
CA TRP A 106 27.10 -22.16 -10.69
C TRP A 106 27.09 -22.85 -9.33
N ASP A 107 27.76 -24.00 -9.20
CA ASP A 107 27.82 -24.74 -7.95
C ASP A 107 28.87 -24.19 -6.97
N SER A 108 29.78 -23.33 -7.45
CA SER A 108 30.77 -22.66 -6.60
C SER A 108 30.13 -21.80 -5.50
N GLU A 109 30.78 -21.77 -4.34
CA GLU A 109 30.30 -21.04 -3.15
C GLU A 109 30.12 -19.54 -3.44
N ALA A 110 31.09 -18.92 -4.12
CA ALA A 110 31.05 -17.49 -4.43
C ALA A 110 29.86 -17.10 -5.33
N THR A 111 29.61 -17.86 -6.40
CA THR A 111 28.50 -17.59 -7.33
C THR A 111 27.15 -17.82 -6.66
N LYS A 112 26.98 -18.94 -5.94
CA LYS A 112 25.76 -19.24 -5.19
C LYS A 112 25.44 -18.17 -4.16
N ALA A 113 26.40 -17.82 -3.31
CA ALA A 113 26.21 -16.84 -2.25
C ALA A 113 25.82 -15.47 -2.83
N THR A 114 26.47 -15.05 -3.92
CA THR A 114 26.16 -13.77 -4.59
C THR A 114 24.76 -13.78 -5.20
N LEU A 115 24.36 -14.86 -5.86
CA LEU A 115 23.02 -15.02 -6.44
C LEU A 115 21.94 -15.00 -5.34
N GLN A 116 22.15 -15.76 -4.26
CA GLN A 116 21.22 -15.86 -3.15
C GLN A 116 21.08 -14.55 -2.39
N ASP A 117 22.17 -13.84 -2.07
CA ASP A 117 22.12 -12.54 -1.39
C ASP A 117 21.42 -11.48 -2.25
N CYS A 118 21.74 -11.45 -3.55
CA CYS A 118 21.13 -10.53 -4.51
C CYS A 118 19.60 -10.68 -4.53
N LEU A 119 19.12 -11.91 -4.73
CA LEU A 119 17.69 -12.21 -4.79
C LEU A 119 17.00 -11.99 -3.44
N SER A 120 17.63 -12.41 -2.35
CA SER A 120 17.05 -12.29 -1.01
C SER A 120 16.90 -10.83 -0.60
N PHE A 121 17.89 -9.98 -0.90
CA PHE A 121 17.77 -8.56 -0.62
C PHE A 121 16.75 -7.87 -1.55
N LEU A 122 16.70 -8.24 -2.83
CA LEU A 122 15.79 -7.66 -3.82
C LEU A 122 14.31 -7.93 -3.47
N SER A 123 13.98 -9.18 -3.14
CA SER A 123 12.58 -9.62 -2.98
C SER A 123 12.13 -9.77 -1.53
N ASP A 124 13.07 -9.74 -0.57
CA ASP A 124 12.84 -10.04 0.85
C ASP A 124 12.42 -11.51 1.12
N ASP A 125 12.57 -12.40 0.13
CA ASP A 125 12.45 -13.85 0.30
C ASP A 125 13.80 -14.50 0.62
N THR A 126 13.80 -15.79 0.96
CA THR A 126 15.04 -16.58 1.06
C THR A 126 15.14 -17.53 -0.13
N TYR A 127 16.32 -17.63 -0.72
CA TYR A 127 16.60 -18.51 -1.86
C TYR A 127 17.66 -19.55 -1.53
N GLU A 128 17.43 -20.79 -1.96
CA GLU A 128 18.38 -21.90 -1.98
C GLU A 128 18.41 -22.47 -3.39
N PHE A 129 19.60 -22.75 -3.93
CA PHE A 129 19.78 -23.33 -5.26
C PHE A 129 20.54 -24.65 -5.19
N VAL A 130 19.99 -25.66 -5.85
CA VAL A 130 20.64 -26.92 -6.17
C VAL A 130 20.80 -26.97 -7.68
N PHE A 131 22.04 -26.96 -8.16
CA PHE A 131 22.31 -27.00 -9.59
C PHE A 131 22.56 -28.43 -10.05
N THR A 132 22.00 -28.79 -11.21
CA THR A 132 22.25 -30.08 -11.86
C THR A 132 22.78 -29.83 -13.26
N ARG A 133 23.37 -30.85 -13.91
CA ARG A 133 23.90 -30.71 -15.26
C ARG A 133 22.78 -30.88 -16.29
N VAL A 134 22.57 -29.87 -17.13
CA VAL A 134 21.63 -29.97 -18.26
C VAL A 134 22.20 -30.87 -19.36
N THR A 135 21.38 -31.80 -19.86
CA THR A 135 21.77 -32.74 -20.93
C THR A 135 21.21 -32.36 -22.29
N ASP A 136 20.04 -31.71 -22.32
CA ASP A 136 19.36 -31.31 -23.54
C ASP A 136 18.82 -29.88 -23.37
N ARG A 137 19.39 -28.92 -24.11
CA ARG A 137 18.98 -27.52 -24.09
C ARG A 137 19.01 -26.97 -25.52
N PRO A 138 17.88 -26.40 -26.02
CA PRO A 138 17.87 -25.69 -27.28
C PRO A 138 18.90 -24.55 -27.33
N LEU A 139 19.31 -24.17 -28.54
CA LEU A 139 20.15 -23.00 -28.75
C LEU A 139 19.41 -21.72 -28.35
N PHE A 140 20.15 -20.69 -27.95
CA PHE A 140 19.60 -19.39 -27.55
C PHE A 140 18.67 -18.78 -28.62
N GLN A 141 18.93 -19.09 -29.89
CA GLN A 141 18.12 -18.67 -31.04
C GLN A 141 16.63 -19.04 -30.92
N ALA A 142 16.30 -20.08 -30.15
CA ALA A 142 14.92 -20.47 -29.87
C ALA A 142 14.12 -19.40 -29.08
N PHE A 143 14.79 -18.44 -28.43
CA PHE A 143 14.14 -17.32 -27.75
C PHE A 143 13.88 -16.11 -28.66
N LEU A 144 14.45 -16.08 -29.87
CA LEU A 144 14.36 -14.94 -30.78
C LEU A 144 13.10 -15.09 -31.63
N ASN A 145 12.11 -14.23 -31.37
CA ASN A 145 10.91 -14.13 -32.18
C ASN A 145 11.11 -13.00 -33.19
N ASN A 146 10.97 -13.29 -34.48
CA ASN A 146 11.05 -12.30 -35.57
C ASN A 146 12.35 -11.49 -35.57
N LEU A 147 13.46 -12.10 -36.04
CA LEU A 147 14.67 -11.34 -36.39
C LEU A 147 14.31 -10.33 -37.49
N ASN A 148 14.46 -9.04 -37.19
CA ASN A 148 14.33 -7.99 -38.21
C ASN A 148 15.66 -7.90 -38.97
N ASP A 149 15.72 -8.55 -40.13
CA ASP A 149 16.87 -8.49 -41.06
C ASP A 149 16.79 -7.30 -42.03
N GLY A 150 15.66 -6.56 -42.03
CA GLY A 150 15.44 -5.40 -42.91
C GLY A 150 15.64 -4.06 -42.19
N GLY A 151 16.81 -3.44 -42.35
CA GLY A 151 17.05 -2.05 -41.98
C GLY A 151 18.53 -1.68 -41.89
N GLU A 152 18.92 -0.50 -42.38
CA GLU A 152 20.29 0.00 -42.29
C GLU A 152 20.80 0.00 -40.82
N LEU A 153 22.07 -0.37 -40.65
CA LEU A 153 22.77 -0.32 -39.36
C LEU A 153 23.00 1.14 -38.96
N PHE A 154 22.19 1.66 -38.03
CA PHE A 154 22.54 2.88 -37.29
C PHE A 154 23.59 2.57 -36.20
N GLY A 155 24.67 1.88 -36.58
CA GLY A 155 25.79 1.49 -35.71
C GLY A 155 25.46 0.60 -34.50
N SER A 156 26.51 0.16 -33.79
CA SER A 156 26.37 -0.55 -32.52
C SER A 156 25.91 0.41 -31.43
N PRO A 157 24.96 0.04 -30.55
CA PRO A 157 24.58 0.87 -29.40
C PRO A 157 25.80 1.20 -28.53
N ASP A 158 25.82 2.41 -27.97
CA ASP A 158 26.82 2.90 -27.02
C ASP A 158 26.43 2.58 -25.57
N GLN A 159 25.13 2.35 -25.32
CA GLN A 159 24.60 2.07 -23.98
C GLN A 159 23.37 1.17 -24.04
N VAL A 160 23.30 0.20 -23.13
CA VAL A 160 22.09 -0.59 -22.87
C VAL A 160 21.36 -0.02 -21.65
N MET A 161 20.07 0.24 -21.82
CA MET A 161 19.23 0.88 -20.82
C MET A 161 17.98 0.05 -20.56
N LEU A 162 17.62 -0.07 -19.29
CA LEU A 162 16.37 -0.71 -18.92
C LEU A 162 15.25 0.32 -19.02
N TYR A 163 14.23 0.01 -19.82
CA TYR A 163 13.15 0.93 -20.13
C TYR A 163 11.82 0.37 -19.68
N SER A 164 11.21 0.98 -18.65
CA SER A 164 9.89 0.58 -18.15
C SER A 164 8.77 1.27 -18.91
N GLY A 165 8.99 2.51 -19.36
CA GLY A 165 7.93 3.37 -19.89
C GLY A 165 7.39 4.43 -18.94
N GLY A 166 7.87 4.43 -17.69
CA GLY A 166 7.56 5.47 -16.71
C GLY A 166 8.37 6.74 -16.93
N LEU A 167 8.02 7.80 -16.18
CA LEU A 167 8.65 9.12 -16.30
C LEU A 167 10.16 9.07 -16.14
N ASP A 168 10.64 8.38 -15.11
CA ASP A 168 12.06 8.30 -14.79
C ASP A 168 12.84 7.65 -15.93
N SER A 169 12.35 6.51 -16.44
CA SER A 169 12.98 5.84 -17.58
C SER A 169 12.86 6.64 -18.88
N LEU A 170 11.77 7.37 -19.10
CA LEU A 170 11.60 8.25 -20.26
C LEU A 170 12.58 9.43 -20.22
N ALA A 171 12.71 10.10 -19.08
CA ALA A 171 13.68 11.15 -18.86
C ALA A 171 15.12 10.64 -19.07
N GLY A 172 15.41 9.41 -18.66
CA GLY A 172 16.69 8.76 -18.94
C GLY A 172 16.97 8.61 -20.43
N VAL A 173 15.98 8.17 -21.21
CA VAL A 173 16.15 8.08 -22.67
C VAL A 173 16.29 9.46 -23.31
N ILE A 174 15.52 10.44 -22.87
CA ILE A 174 15.64 11.82 -23.36
C ILE A 174 17.05 12.35 -23.08
N ASP A 175 17.58 12.12 -21.88
CA ASP A 175 18.92 12.59 -21.55
C ASP A 175 20.00 11.93 -22.43
N GLU A 176 19.92 10.63 -22.63
CA GLU A 176 20.95 9.89 -23.36
C GLU A 176 20.83 10.06 -24.88
N ALA A 177 19.62 9.92 -25.42
CA ALA A 177 19.37 9.91 -26.86
C ALA A 177 19.14 11.32 -27.43
N VAL A 178 18.43 12.19 -26.72
CA VAL A 178 18.11 13.55 -27.22
C VAL A 178 19.21 14.53 -26.82
N ASN A 179 19.53 14.64 -25.53
CA ASN A 179 20.50 15.65 -25.05
C ASN A 179 21.94 15.24 -25.38
N GLN A 180 22.31 13.99 -25.10
CA GLN A 180 23.68 13.47 -25.29
C GLN A 180 23.92 12.81 -26.66
N LYS A 181 22.86 12.62 -27.47
CA LYS A 181 22.92 12.05 -28.82
C LYS A 181 23.56 10.65 -28.91
N ARG A 182 23.50 9.87 -27.83
CA ARG A 182 24.04 8.51 -27.78
C ARG A 182 23.14 7.52 -28.51
N ARG A 183 23.75 6.48 -29.09
CA ARG A 183 22.98 5.33 -29.58
C ARG A 183 22.60 4.45 -28.41
N VAL A 184 21.32 4.39 -28.09
CA VAL A 184 20.83 3.63 -26.93
C VAL A 184 20.00 2.42 -27.37
N LEU A 185 20.15 1.32 -26.64
CA LEU A 185 19.32 0.14 -26.77
C LEU A 185 18.44 0.01 -25.53
N LEU A 186 17.13 0.12 -25.75
CA LEU A 186 16.12 0.07 -24.73
C LEU A 186 15.63 -1.37 -24.55
N VAL A 187 15.93 -1.96 -23.41
CA VAL A 187 15.46 -3.29 -23.03
C VAL A 187 14.17 -3.13 -22.24
N ASN A 188 13.07 -3.61 -22.83
CA ASN A 188 11.74 -3.46 -22.27
C ASN A 188 11.04 -4.81 -22.14
N HIS A 189 10.76 -5.25 -20.92
CA HIS A 189 9.91 -6.42 -20.70
C HIS A 189 8.44 -6.06 -20.47
N ARG A 190 7.56 -6.54 -21.36
CA ARG A 190 6.14 -6.24 -21.36
C ARG A 190 5.39 -7.32 -20.58
N SER A 191 5.00 -7.01 -19.35
CA SER A 191 4.16 -7.91 -18.54
C SER A 191 2.71 -7.98 -19.03
N THR A 192 2.27 -7.07 -19.89
CA THR A 192 0.92 -7.05 -20.49
C THR A 192 0.93 -6.38 -21.86
N GLN A 193 0.06 -6.85 -22.76
CA GLN A 193 -0.13 -6.28 -24.10
C GLN A 193 -1.14 -5.11 -24.13
N LYS A 194 -1.89 -4.88 -23.03
CA LYS A 194 -2.97 -3.87 -22.97
C LYS A 194 -2.52 -2.46 -23.33
N ILE A 195 -1.25 -2.14 -23.08
CA ILE A 195 -0.67 -0.80 -23.21
C ILE A 195 0.30 -0.69 -24.39
N ASP A 196 0.40 -1.72 -25.25
CA ASP A 196 1.31 -1.74 -26.39
C ASP A 196 1.07 -0.55 -27.35
N LYS A 197 -0.19 -0.13 -27.54
CA LYS A 197 -0.52 1.05 -28.35
C LYS A 197 0.07 2.33 -27.78
N LYS A 198 -0.07 2.58 -26.46
CA LYS A 198 0.50 3.77 -25.81
C LYS A 198 2.03 3.76 -25.93
N TYR A 199 2.64 2.58 -25.86
CA TYR A 199 4.06 2.43 -26.05
C TYR A 199 4.56 2.65 -27.46
N ALA A 200 3.83 2.18 -28.47
CA ALA A 200 4.15 2.45 -29.87
C ALA A 200 4.10 3.96 -30.15
N VAL A 201 3.09 4.66 -29.62
CA VAL A 201 2.98 6.13 -29.73
C VAL A 201 4.16 6.81 -29.04
N LEU A 202 4.48 6.41 -27.80
CA LEU A 202 5.61 6.99 -27.07
C LEU A 202 6.95 6.76 -27.77
N ALA A 203 7.17 5.56 -28.32
CA ALA A 203 8.37 5.24 -29.10
C ALA A 203 8.47 6.12 -30.36
N ALA A 204 7.41 6.18 -31.17
CA ALA A 204 7.39 7.00 -32.39
C ALA A 204 7.60 8.50 -32.13
N GLN A 205 7.00 9.04 -31.08
CA GLN A 205 7.20 10.45 -30.71
C GLN A 205 8.61 10.70 -30.17
N LEU A 206 9.18 9.77 -29.39
CA LEU A 206 10.55 9.87 -28.91
C LEU A 206 11.56 9.81 -30.06
N GLU A 207 11.35 8.92 -31.02
CA GLU A 207 12.14 8.86 -32.26
C GLU A 207 12.08 10.19 -33.02
N ALA A 208 10.89 10.82 -33.11
CA ALA A 208 10.72 12.11 -33.75
C ALA A 208 11.42 13.28 -33.02
N LYS A 209 11.77 13.13 -31.73
CA LYS A 209 12.57 14.10 -30.96
C LYS A 209 14.08 13.92 -31.15
N CYS A 210 14.51 12.79 -31.69
CA CYS A 210 15.93 12.49 -31.87
C CYS A 210 16.41 13.01 -33.24
N GLU A 211 17.29 14.01 -33.24
CA GLU A 211 17.93 14.52 -34.49
C GLU A 211 18.83 13.46 -35.15
N SER A 212 19.41 12.57 -34.34
CA SER A 212 20.31 11.50 -34.75
C SER A 212 20.19 10.33 -33.78
N ASN A 213 20.49 9.12 -34.23
CA ASN A 213 20.56 7.92 -33.38
C ASN A 213 19.25 7.61 -32.62
N PRO A 214 18.12 7.40 -33.33
CA PRO A 214 16.87 7.04 -32.67
C PRO A 214 17.06 5.79 -31.78
N PRO A 215 16.43 5.75 -30.59
CA PRO A 215 16.55 4.62 -29.68
C PRO A 215 16.17 3.30 -30.35
N GLN A 216 17.00 2.27 -30.18
CA GLN A 216 16.64 0.92 -30.61
C GLN A 216 15.81 0.25 -29.52
N HIS A 217 14.74 -0.42 -29.90
CA HIS A 217 13.82 -1.07 -28.96
C HIS A 217 13.96 -2.59 -29.01
N MET A 218 14.30 -3.19 -27.86
CA MET A 218 14.21 -4.62 -27.65
C MET A 218 13.04 -4.92 -26.71
N ARG A 219 12.09 -5.71 -27.21
CA ARG A 219 10.94 -6.15 -26.43
C ARG A 219 11.18 -7.56 -25.93
N VAL A 220 10.85 -7.77 -24.67
CA VAL A 220 10.89 -9.10 -24.06
C VAL A 220 9.52 -9.45 -23.49
N THR A 221 9.05 -10.65 -23.80
CA THR A 221 7.78 -11.20 -23.34
C THR A 221 8.02 -12.52 -22.63
N VAL A 222 7.20 -12.81 -21.63
CA VAL A 222 7.18 -14.14 -20.99
C VAL A 222 5.76 -14.68 -21.10
N HIS A 223 5.60 -15.68 -21.96
CA HIS A 223 4.33 -16.38 -22.15
C HIS A 223 4.20 -17.49 -21.10
N LYS A 224 3.06 -17.51 -20.42
CA LYS A 224 2.77 -18.42 -19.32
C LYS A 224 1.26 -18.57 -19.10
N LYS A 225 0.85 -19.60 -18.36
CA LYS A 225 -0.57 -19.85 -18.04
C LYS A 225 -1.10 -18.88 -16.96
N LYS A 226 -2.42 -18.69 -16.95
CA LYS A 226 -3.10 -17.72 -16.06
C LYS A 226 -2.84 -17.98 -14.57
N TRP A 227 -2.78 -19.24 -14.16
CA TRP A 227 -2.56 -19.63 -12.75
C TRP A 227 -1.20 -19.15 -12.21
N MET A 228 -0.20 -18.94 -13.08
CA MET A 228 1.11 -18.39 -12.74
C MET A 228 1.11 -16.86 -12.53
N ASN A 229 -0.06 -16.23 -12.39
CA ASN A 229 -0.23 -14.80 -12.08
C ASN A 229 -0.90 -14.60 -10.72
N ALA A 230 -0.64 -15.50 -9.76
CA ALA A 230 -1.25 -15.45 -8.45
C ALA A 230 -0.73 -14.28 -7.60
N GLU A 231 0.56 -13.96 -7.72
CA GLU A 231 1.24 -12.89 -7.01
C GLU A 231 1.49 -11.67 -7.92
N TYR A 232 0.98 -10.52 -7.50
CA TYR A 232 0.91 -9.31 -8.32
C TYR A 232 2.04 -8.31 -8.06
N THR A 233 2.84 -8.49 -7.00
CA THR A 233 3.90 -7.54 -6.62
C THR A 233 5.16 -7.63 -7.49
N GLN A 234 5.41 -8.77 -8.14
CA GLN A 234 6.49 -8.98 -9.13
C GLN A 234 7.90 -8.51 -8.67
N ARG A 235 8.29 -8.85 -7.43
CA ARG A 235 9.53 -8.34 -6.81
C ARG A 235 10.81 -8.83 -7.49
N ALA A 236 10.77 -9.98 -8.14
CA ALA A 236 11.91 -10.51 -8.89
C ALA A 236 11.98 -10.02 -10.34
N ARG A 237 11.06 -9.17 -10.81
CA ARG A 237 11.01 -8.71 -12.21
C ARG A 237 12.28 -7.98 -12.64
N SER A 238 12.86 -7.15 -11.77
CA SER A 238 14.08 -6.41 -12.08
C SER A 238 15.30 -7.30 -12.29
N PHE A 239 15.32 -8.49 -11.68
CA PHE A 239 16.37 -9.48 -11.88
C PHE A 239 16.36 -10.05 -13.31
N LEU A 240 15.19 -10.41 -13.83
CA LEU A 240 15.03 -10.82 -15.23
C LEU A 240 15.47 -9.70 -16.19
N TYR A 241 15.05 -8.48 -15.90
CA TYR A 241 15.44 -7.27 -16.63
C TYR A 241 16.95 -7.05 -16.69
N ALA A 242 17.62 -7.12 -15.53
CA ALA A 242 19.08 -6.99 -15.43
C ALA A 242 19.81 -8.13 -16.14
N ALA A 243 19.28 -9.35 -16.07
CA ALA A 243 19.84 -10.51 -16.76
C ALA A 243 19.79 -10.34 -18.28
N LEU A 244 18.63 -9.97 -18.83
CA LEU A 244 18.45 -9.68 -20.25
C LEU A 244 19.37 -8.56 -20.73
N ALA A 245 19.35 -7.43 -20.03
CA ALA A 245 20.20 -6.29 -20.39
C ALA A 245 21.69 -6.64 -20.29
N GLY A 246 22.11 -7.41 -19.28
CA GLY A 246 23.49 -7.84 -19.12
C GLY A 246 23.96 -8.81 -20.21
N VAL A 247 23.13 -9.78 -20.60
CA VAL A 247 23.42 -10.67 -21.74
C VAL A 247 23.60 -9.86 -23.00
N VAL A 248 22.64 -8.98 -23.30
CA VAL A 248 22.66 -8.14 -24.49
C VAL A 248 23.88 -7.22 -24.50
N ALA A 249 24.14 -6.51 -23.41
CA ALA A 249 25.32 -5.65 -23.26
C ALA A 249 26.61 -6.42 -23.55
N LYS A 250 26.76 -7.63 -22.99
CA LYS A 250 27.94 -8.46 -23.26
C LYS A 250 28.04 -8.88 -24.72
N GLN A 251 26.93 -9.20 -25.38
CA GLN A 251 26.89 -9.56 -26.81
C GLN A 251 27.38 -8.43 -27.71
N ILE A 252 27.01 -7.19 -27.37
CA ILE A 252 27.45 -5.99 -28.10
C ILE A 252 28.79 -5.43 -27.59
N GLY A 253 29.51 -6.17 -26.74
CA GLY A 253 30.85 -5.81 -26.27
C GLY A 253 30.91 -4.79 -25.13
N HIS A 254 29.77 -4.49 -24.51
CA HIS A 254 29.67 -3.56 -23.38
C HIS A 254 29.76 -4.28 -22.04
N THR A 255 30.20 -3.52 -21.02
CA THR A 255 30.36 -3.98 -19.64
C THR A 255 29.53 -3.16 -18.67
N SER A 256 28.49 -2.47 -19.16
CA SER A 256 27.57 -1.75 -18.29
C SER A 256 26.13 -1.76 -18.80
N ILE A 257 25.20 -1.61 -17.85
CA ILE A 257 23.78 -1.34 -18.10
C ILE A 257 23.31 -0.22 -17.17
N ARG A 258 22.31 0.54 -17.62
CA ARG A 258 21.76 1.66 -16.84
C ARG A 258 20.29 1.48 -16.50
N PHE A 259 19.99 1.65 -15.22
CA PHE A 259 18.65 1.92 -14.71
C PHE A 259 18.44 3.43 -14.63
N TYR A 260 17.18 3.84 -14.66
CA TYR A 260 16.79 5.24 -14.49
C TYR A 260 15.58 5.29 -13.55
N GLU A 261 15.85 5.60 -12.29
CA GLU A 261 14.87 5.81 -11.23
C GLU A 261 15.37 6.94 -10.33
N ASN A 262 14.50 7.87 -9.94
CA ASN A 262 14.91 8.97 -9.07
C ASN A 262 15.40 8.47 -7.70
N GLY A 263 16.32 9.20 -7.10
CA GLY A 263 17.00 8.80 -5.87
C GLY A 263 16.08 8.56 -4.67
N VAL A 264 14.96 9.28 -4.58
CA VAL A 264 14.00 9.13 -3.48
C VAL A 264 13.32 7.76 -3.53
N ILE A 265 12.94 7.32 -4.74
CA ILE A 265 12.35 6.00 -4.97
C ILE A 265 13.42 4.89 -4.97
N SER A 266 14.66 5.17 -5.40
CA SER A 266 15.76 4.21 -5.31
C SER A 266 16.15 3.90 -3.85
N LEU A 267 16.25 4.91 -2.98
CA LEU A 267 16.51 4.72 -1.55
C LEU A 267 15.29 4.16 -0.81
N ASN A 268 14.09 4.56 -1.26
CA ASN A 268 12.79 4.09 -0.79
C ASN A 268 12.61 4.06 0.73
N LEU A 269 13.01 5.14 1.42
CA LEU A 269 12.85 5.22 2.87
C LEU A 269 11.38 5.08 3.27
N PRO A 270 11.08 4.37 4.39
CA PRO A 270 9.72 4.05 4.79
C PRO A 270 8.82 5.29 4.85
N ILE A 271 7.68 5.20 4.16
CA ILE A 271 6.65 6.25 4.19
C ILE A 271 5.79 6.11 5.46
N SER A 272 5.55 4.87 5.90
CA SER A 272 4.85 4.50 7.13
C SER A 272 5.55 3.29 7.76
N ALA A 273 5.37 3.08 9.07
CA ALA A 273 5.83 1.89 9.79
C ALA A 273 5.26 0.59 9.20
N GLU A 274 4.12 0.66 8.51
CA GLU A 274 3.48 -0.47 7.82
C GLU A 274 4.12 -0.80 6.46
N VAL A 275 4.94 0.11 5.91
CA VAL A 275 5.63 -0.03 4.61
C VAL A 275 7.14 -0.17 4.86
N VAL A 276 7.50 -1.15 5.69
CA VAL A 276 8.88 -1.54 5.99
C VAL A 276 9.15 -2.94 5.42
N GLY A 277 10.42 -3.24 5.10
CA GLY A 277 10.80 -4.57 4.61
C GLY A 277 10.37 -4.83 3.16
N GLY A 278 9.86 -6.03 2.88
CA GLY A 278 9.50 -6.49 1.54
C GLY A 278 8.27 -5.82 0.94
N LYS A 279 7.56 -4.98 1.69
CA LYS A 279 6.47 -4.13 1.19
C LYS A 279 6.97 -2.93 0.37
N ALA A 280 8.21 -2.47 0.60
CA ALA A 280 8.86 -1.41 -0.20
C ALA A 280 9.66 -2.01 -1.37
N THR A 281 9.54 -1.47 -2.59
CA THR A 281 10.34 -1.94 -3.75
C THR A 281 11.81 -1.57 -3.60
N ARG A 282 12.72 -2.45 -4.04
CA ARG A 282 14.18 -2.25 -3.96
C ARG A 282 14.87 -2.33 -5.32
N THR A 283 14.11 -2.27 -6.42
CA THR A 283 14.57 -2.49 -7.80
C THR A 283 15.88 -1.79 -8.15
N THR A 284 16.00 -0.52 -7.78
CA THR A 284 17.16 0.35 -8.04
C THR A 284 17.89 0.76 -6.77
N HIS A 285 17.66 0.06 -5.66
CA HIS A 285 18.36 0.33 -4.43
C HIS A 285 19.88 0.14 -4.63
N PRO A 286 20.76 1.01 -4.10
CA PRO A 286 22.20 0.94 -4.36
C PRO A 286 22.82 -0.44 -4.10
N ARG A 287 22.42 -1.11 -3.01
CA ARG A 287 22.83 -2.50 -2.73
C ARG A 287 22.41 -3.47 -3.84
N VAL A 288 21.20 -3.37 -4.39
CA VAL A 288 20.74 -4.25 -5.48
C VAL A 288 21.55 -4.02 -6.75
N LEU A 289 21.80 -2.76 -7.13
CA LEU A 289 22.61 -2.45 -8.31
C LEU A 289 24.06 -2.94 -8.15
N HIS A 290 24.61 -2.80 -6.93
CA HIS A 290 25.91 -3.37 -6.59
C HIS A 290 25.90 -4.90 -6.71
N SER A 291 24.91 -5.59 -6.15
CA SER A 291 24.79 -7.04 -6.25
C SER A 291 24.62 -7.53 -7.70
N PHE A 292 23.86 -6.80 -8.54
CA PHE A 292 23.80 -7.09 -9.97
C PHE A 292 25.16 -6.92 -10.65
N SER A 293 25.91 -5.86 -10.31
CA SER A 293 27.26 -5.63 -10.83
C SER A 293 28.21 -6.77 -10.46
N GLN A 294 28.18 -7.22 -9.19
CA GLN A 294 28.98 -8.36 -8.73
C GLN A 294 28.62 -9.65 -9.47
N LEU A 295 27.33 -9.97 -9.55
CA LEU A 295 26.86 -11.20 -10.20
C LEU A 295 27.20 -11.21 -11.69
N LEU A 296 26.93 -10.11 -12.41
CA LEU A 296 27.27 -9.98 -13.83
C LEU A 296 28.78 -10.01 -14.06
N SER A 297 29.58 -9.47 -13.12
CA SER A 297 31.04 -9.53 -13.23
C SER A 297 31.56 -10.97 -13.12
N LEU A 298 31.02 -11.75 -12.18
CA LEU A 298 31.34 -13.18 -12.03
C LEU A 298 30.94 -13.97 -13.27
N ILE A 299 29.73 -13.77 -13.79
CA ILE A 299 29.20 -14.49 -14.96
C ILE A 299 29.98 -14.16 -16.23
N THR A 300 30.29 -12.89 -16.44
CA THR A 300 30.95 -12.41 -17.67
C THR A 300 32.47 -12.50 -17.64
N GLY A 301 33.08 -12.71 -16.46
CA GLY A 301 34.53 -12.67 -16.25
C GLY A 301 35.15 -11.30 -16.50
N THR A 302 34.35 -10.23 -16.49
CA THR A 302 34.78 -8.84 -16.73
C THR A 302 34.24 -7.93 -15.65
N ASN A 303 34.89 -6.79 -15.39
CA ASN A 303 34.34 -5.78 -14.48
C ASN A 303 33.07 -5.17 -15.08
N PHE A 304 31.91 -5.63 -14.62
CA PHE A 304 30.60 -5.23 -15.13
C PHE A 304 29.90 -4.28 -14.16
N VAL A 305 29.38 -3.16 -14.67
CA VAL A 305 28.79 -2.09 -13.84
C VAL A 305 27.31 -1.91 -14.13
N VAL A 306 26.50 -1.87 -13.08
CA VAL A 306 25.09 -1.51 -13.13
C VAL A 306 24.90 -0.17 -12.44
N GLU A 307 24.44 0.84 -13.18
CA GLU A 307 24.39 2.22 -12.71
C GLU A 307 22.96 2.76 -12.69
N ASN A 308 22.71 3.76 -11.82
CA ASN A 308 21.52 4.60 -11.86
C ASN A 308 21.91 6.09 -11.87
N PRO A 309 21.98 6.74 -13.05
CA PRO A 309 22.41 8.14 -13.14
C PRO A 309 21.52 9.14 -12.38
N PHE A 310 20.32 8.74 -11.97
CA PHE A 310 19.35 9.59 -11.25
C PHE A 310 19.36 9.42 -9.73
N ASP A 311 20.40 8.77 -9.16
CA ASP A 311 20.57 8.60 -7.71
C ASP A 311 20.45 9.89 -6.88
N TRP A 312 20.76 11.05 -7.48
CA TRP A 312 20.75 12.35 -6.80
C TRP A 312 19.68 13.32 -7.28
N ARG A 313 18.73 12.83 -8.08
CA ARG A 313 17.61 13.62 -8.59
C ARG A 313 16.33 13.29 -7.84
N THR A 314 15.52 14.31 -7.52
CA THR A 314 14.10 14.12 -7.17
C THR A 314 13.30 13.86 -8.44
N LYS A 315 12.09 13.32 -8.29
CA LYS A 315 11.19 13.14 -9.44
C LYS A 315 10.80 14.47 -10.08
N THR A 316 10.72 15.56 -9.31
CA THR A 316 10.57 16.93 -9.85
C THR A 316 11.73 17.28 -10.78
N GLU A 317 12.98 17.06 -10.35
CA GLU A 317 14.18 17.32 -11.17
C GLU A 317 14.25 16.44 -12.42
N VAL A 318 13.64 15.25 -12.38
CA VAL A 318 13.46 14.35 -13.52
C VAL A 318 12.42 14.92 -14.50
N VAL A 319 11.28 15.43 -14.03
CA VAL A 319 10.27 16.08 -14.90
C VAL A 319 10.83 17.37 -15.50
N ASP A 320 11.54 18.17 -14.70
CA ASP A 320 12.24 19.38 -15.14
C ASP A 320 13.21 19.09 -16.30
N LEU A 321 13.91 17.95 -16.26
CA LEU A 321 14.79 17.52 -17.34
C LEU A 321 14.01 17.31 -18.65
N ILE A 322 12.86 16.63 -18.58
CA ILE A 322 11.99 16.41 -19.75
C ILE A 322 11.53 17.75 -20.34
N VAL A 323 11.11 18.68 -19.48
CA VAL A 323 10.62 20.01 -19.89
C VAL A 323 11.74 20.84 -20.53
N LYS A 324 12.92 20.89 -19.89
CA LYS A 324 14.08 21.65 -20.39
C LYS A 324 14.62 21.08 -21.70
N SER A 325 14.40 19.79 -21.96
CA SER A 325 14.72 19.13 -23.22
C SER A 325 13.68 19.32 -24.33
N GLY A 326 12.62 20.12 -24.12
CA GLY A 326 11.58 20.33 -25.14
C GLY A 326 10.75 19.08 -25.44
N CYS A 327 10.70 18.13 -24.50
CA CYS A 327 10.06 16.82 -24.64
C CYS A 327 8.83 16.66 -23.72
N GLN A 328 8.30 17.77 -23.20
CA GLN A 328 7.17 17.78 -22.27
C GLN A 328 5.90 17.13 -22.83
N ASP A 329 5.68 17.16 -24.14
CA ASP A 329 4.56 16.50 -24.83
C ASP A 329 4.58 14.97 -24.66
N LEU A 330 5.73 14.37 -24.35
CA LEU A 330 5.87 12.93 -24.10
C LEU A 330 5.32 12.51 -22.73
N VAL A 331 5.16 13.45 -21.78
CA VAL A 331 4.73 13.18 -20.40
C VAL A 331 3.41 12.42 -20.36
N LYS A 332 2.40 12.84 -21.13
CA LYS A 332 1.06 12.22 -21.18
C LYS A 332 1.06 10.77 -21.65
N HIS A 333 2.09 10.34 -22.38
CA HIS A 333 2.20 8.98 -22.91
C HIS A 333 2.97 8.03 -21.99
N SER A 334 3.71 8.57 -21.00
CA SER A 334 4.44 7.78 -20.01
C SER A 334 3.51 7.20 -18.94
N ILE A 335 3.89 6.04 -18.38
CA ILE A 335 3.06 5.27 -17.44
C ILE A 335 3.88 4.95 -16.18
N SER A 336 3.54 5.57 -15.05
CA SER A 336 4.25 5.39 -13.77
C SER A 336 3.52 4.47 -12.78
N CYS A 337 2.24 4.16 -13.01
CA CYS A 337 1.40 3.41 -12.07
C CYS A 337 1.89 1.96 -11.85
N THR A 338 1.89 1.51 -10.59
CA THR A 338 2.26 0.13 -10.21
C THR A 338 1.10 -0.86 -10.30
N HIS A 339 -0.15 -0.38 -10.24
CA HIS A 339 -1.37 -1.20 -10.36
C HIS A 339 -1.68 -1.52 -11.82
N THR A 340 -0.74 -2.22 -12.49
CA THR A 340 -0.87 -2.58 -13.91
C THR A 340 -2.11 -3.41 -14.23
N TRP A 341 -2.67 -4.12 -13.24
CA TRP A 341 -3.90 -4.89 -13.37
C TRP A 341 -5.17 -4.01 -13.43
N GLU A 342 -5.13 -2.78 -12.90
CA GLU A 342 -6.26 -1.82 -12.92
C GLU A 342 -6.22 -0.89 -14.13
N MET A 343 -5.14 -0.93 -14.93
CA MET A 343 -4.99 -0.10 -16.12
C MET A 343 -5.96 -0.50 -17.23
N THR A 344 -6.55 0.52 -17.86
CA THR A 344 -7.35 0.40 -19.09
C THR A 344 -6.78 1.32 -20.18
N ASN A 345 -7.35 1.27 -21.39
CA ASN A 345 -6.98 2.21 -22.44
C ASN A 345 -7.33 3.65 -22.05
N ASP A 346 -8.46 3.83 -21.36
CA ASP A 346 -8.97 5.11 -20.90
C ASP A 346 -8.16 5.63 -19.69
N HIS A 347 -7.85 4.77 -18.72
CA HIS A 347 -7.12 5.15 -17.50
C HIS A 347 -5.82 4.35 -17.38
N SER A 348 -4.69 4.99 -17.69
CA SER A 348 -3.36 4.38 -17.50
C SER A 348 -2.80 4.56 -16.09
N HIS A 349 -3.44 5.37 -15.25
CA HIS A 349 -3.06 5.62 -13.86
C HIS A 349 -4.23 5.38 -12.91
N CYS A 350 -4.00 4.73 -11.77
CA CYS A 350 -5.06 4.50 -10.79
C CYS A 350 -5.37 5.76 -9.94
N GLY A 351 -4.38 6.64 -9.74
CA GLY A 351 -4.53 7.81 -8.88
C GLY A 351 -4.41 7.53 -7.37
N THR A 352 -4.18 6.28 -6.97
CA THR A 352 -4.13 5.90 -5.56
C THR A 352 -2.84 5.24 -5.10
N CYS A 353 -2.06 4.63 -6.01
CA CYS A 353 -0.76 4.07 -5.67
C CYS A 353 0.30 5.15 -5.42
N SER A 354 1.35 4.82 -4.67
CA SER A 354 2.45 5.73 -4.33
C SER A 354 3.12 6.37 -5.55
N GLN A 355 3.28 5.62 -6.64
CA GLN A 355 3.89 6.13 -7.87
C GLN A 355 2.98 7.12 -8.63
N CYS A 356 1.65 7.00 -8.53
CA CYS A 356 0.72 7.99 -9.06
C CYS A 356 0.74 9.27 -8.23
N ILE A 357 0.81 9.15 -6.90
CA ILE A 357 0.93 10.30 -5.99
C ILE A 357 2.22 11.05 -6.31
N ASP A 358 3.37 10.38 -6.24
CA ASP A 358 4.68 10.98 -6.50
C ASP A 358 4.78 11.62 -7.89
N ARG A 359 4.21 10.97 -8.92
CA ARG A 359 4.08 11.55 -10.27
C ARG A 359 3.32 12.88 -10.26
N ARG A 360 2.11 12.92 -9.68
CA ARG A 360 1.27 14.14 -9.70
C ARG A 360 1.96 15.29 -8.97
N PHE A 361 2.56 15.00 -7.82
CA PHE A 361 3.35 15.98 -7.07
C PHE A 361 4.53 16.52 -7.88
N ALA A 362 5.37 15.64 -8.44
CA ALA A 362 6.52 16.04 -9.23
C ALA A 362 6.15 16.90 -10.45
N ILE A 363 5.05 16.56 -11.13
CA ILE A 363 4.58 17.29 -12.31
C ILE A 363 4.12 18.71 -11.96
N ILE A 364 3.40 18.89 -10.85
CA ILE A 364 2.94 20.20 -10.40
C ILE A 364 4.13 21.03 -9.90
N ALA A 365 5.03 20.43 -9.12
CA ALA A 365 6.24 21.10 -8.64
C ALA A 365 7.13 21.59 -9.80
N ALA A 366 7.22 20.81 -10.88
CA ALA A 366 7.95 21.15 -12.11
C ALA A 366 7.15 22.07 -13.07
N LYS A 367 5.97 22.55 -12.67
CA LYS A 367 5.10 23.44 -13.48
C LYS A 367 4.75 22.86 -14.86
N ALA A 368 4.50 21.56 -14.90
CA ALA A 368 4.25 20.78 -16.11
C ALA A 368 2.84 20.16 -16.15
N GLU A 369 1.91 20.60 -15.30
CA GLU A 369 0.56 20.01 -15.15
C GLU A 369 -0.23 19.96 -16.47
N GLN A 370 -0.08 20.96 -17.33
CA GLN A 370 -0.70 21.02 -18.66
C GLN A 370 -0.29 19.88 -19.60
N PHE A 371 0.79 19.16 -19.30
CA PHE A 371 1.27 18.03 -20.09
C PHE A 371 0.89 16.66 -19.49
N ASP A 372 0.13 16.64 -18.38
CA ASP A 372 -0.33 15.44 -17.69
C ASP A 372 -1.85 15.46 -17.51
N GLU A 373 -2.55 14.96 -18.51
CA GLU A 373 -4.00 15.00 -18.57
C GLU A 373 -4.63 14.18 -17.43
N LEU A 374 -5.47 14.85 -16.62
CA LEU A 374 -6.20 14.24 -15.51
C LEU A 374 -7.12 13.08 -15.95
N SER A 375 -7.63 13.11 -17.18
CA SER A 375 -8.44 12.03 -17.76
C SER A 375 -7.72 10.69 -17.84
N ASN A 376 -6.39 10.66 -17.82
CA ASN A 376 -5.62 9.41 -17.77
C ASN A 376 -5.64 8.75 -16.39
N TYR A 377 -6.18 9.41 -15.36
CA TYR A 377 -6.27 8.92 -13.99
C TYR A 377 -7.69 8.47 -13.69
N LYS A 378 -7.82 7.27 -13.11
CA LYS A 378 -9.10 6.75 -12.61
C LYS A 378 -9.65 7.61 -11.46
N VAL A 379 -8.75 8.13 -10.61
CA VAL A 379 -9.06 9.00 -9.48
C VAL A 379 -8.10 10.17 -9.51
N ASP A 380 -8.61 11.41 -9.49
CA ASP A 380 -7.77 12.57 -9.24
C ASP A 380 -7.17 12.48 -7.84
N VAL A 381 -5.85 12.59 -7.78
CA VAL A 381 -5.07 12.49 -6.55
C VAL A 381 -5.54 13.50 -5.50
N PHE A 382 -5.95 14.71 -5.89
CA PHE A 382 -6.21 15.82 -4.98
C PHE A 382 -7.68 15.95 -4.52
N THR A 383 -8.64 15.84 -5.45
CA THR A 383 -10.01 16.28 -5.20
C THR A 383 -11.05 15.17 -5.11
N GLN A 384 -10.77 13.99 -5.68
CA GLN A 384 -11.76 12.93 -5.77
C GLN A 384 -11.71 11.96 -4.59
N SER A 385 -12.87 11.36 -4.31
CA SER A 385 -13.04 10.35 -3.28
C SER A 385 -12.25 9.07 -3.58
N ARG A 386 -11.79 8.40 -2.53
CA ARG A 386 -11.03 7.14 -2.62
C ARG A 386 -11.88 5.94 -2.20
N SER A 387 -13.19 6.12 -2.02
CA SER A 387 -14.09 5.14 -1.40
C SER A 387 -14.58 3.98 -2.29
N THR A 388 -13.83 3.56 -3.32
CA THR A 388 -14.29 2.42 -4.13
C THR A 388 -14.12 1.08 -3.39
N GLU A 389 -15.26 0.61 -2.85
CA GLU A 389 -15.71 -0.69 -2.33
C GLU A 389 -14.78 -1.73 -1.66
N GLN A 390 -13.44 -1.66 -1.70
CA GLN A 390 -12.60 -2.70 -1.04
C GLN A 390 -11.27 -2.24 -0.41
N LYS A 391 -10.83 -0.98 -0.58
CA LYS A 391 -9.46 -0.54 -0.17
C LYS A 391 -9.36 0.82 0.55
N VAL A 392 -10.47 1.33 1.09
CA VAL A 392 -10.60 2.72 1.58
C VAL A 392 -9.60 3.12 2.67
N GLY A 393 -9.20 2.21 3.56
CA GLY A 393 -8.27 2.50 4.66
C GLY A 393 -6.81 2.67 4.21
N ALA A 394 -6.31 1.73 3.42
CA ALA A 394 -4.89 1.69 3.02
C ALA A 394 -4.49 2.89 2.14
N ASP A 395 -5.37 3.32 1.23
CA ASP A 395 -5.10 4.44 0.32
C ASP A 395 -5.03 5.78 1.07
N LYS A 396 -5.84 5.96 2.12
CA LYS A 396 -5.80 7.15 2.99
C LYS A 396 -4.54 7.20 3.82
N THR A 397 -4.18 6.08 4.46
CA THR A 397 -2.98 5.97 5.30
C THR A 397 -1.72 6.25 4.50
N LEU A 398 -1.60 5.66 3.29
CA LEU A 398 -0.45 5.88 2.41
C LEU A 398 -0.27 7.38 2.11
N TYR A 399 -1.36 8.07 1.79
CA TYR A 399 -1.32 9.47 1.45
C TYR A 399 -0.98 10.37 2.66
N ALA A 400 -1.67 10.20 3.78
CA ALA A 400 -1.40 10.95 5.00
C ALA A 400 0.07 10.76 5.42
N SER A 401 0.57 9.52 5.34
CA SER A 401 1.96 9.18 5.62
C SER A 401 2.94 9.82 4.64
N TYR A 402 2.58 9.93 3.35
CA TYR A 402 3.41 10.58 2.33
C TYR A 402 3.64 12.06 2.65
N ILE A 403 2.59 12.79 3.05
CA ILE A 403 2.72 14.19 3.48
C ILE A 403 3.41 14.31 4.82
N GLU A 404 3.02 13.49 5.79
CA GLU A 404 3.58 13.58 7.13
C GLU A 404 5.09 13.31 7.10
N ARG A 405 5.55 12.36 6.26
CA ARG A 405 6.99 12.20 5.98
C ARG A 405 7.63 13.48 5.48
N SER A 406 6.99 14.18 4.54
CA SER A 406 7.49 15.45 4.02
C SER A 406 7.58 16.53 5.10
N ASN A 407 6.55 16.69 5.92
CA ASN A 407 6.53 17.61 7.07
C ASN A 407 7.65 17.28 8.08
N GLN A 408 7.85 15.99 8.35
CA GLN A 408 8.87 15.52 9.27
C GLN A 408 10.27 15.80 8.73
N VAL A 409 10.56 15.41 7.49
CA VAL A 409 11.85 15.67 6.83
C VAL A 409 12.15 17.18 6.78
N ARG A 410 11.13 18.02 6.56
CA ARG A 410 11.27 19.47 6.62
C ARG A 410 11.80 19.95 7.98
N LYS A 411 11.37 19.35 9.08
CA LYS A 411 11.81 19.65 10.46
C LYS A 411 13.17 19.04 10.84
N ILE A 412 13.72 18.13 10.03
CA ILE A 412 15.05 17.57 10.29
C ILE A 412 16.12 18.57 9.82
N GLU A 413 17.04 18.91 10.73
CA GLU A 413 18.09 19.89 10.50
C GLU A 413 19.47 19.27 10.24
N THR A 414 19.68 18.02 10.64
CA THR A 414 21.00 17.37 10.57
C THR A 414 20.95 15.98 9.95
N VAL A 415 22.05 15.57 9.32
CA VAL A 415 22.23 14.22 8.76
C VAL A 415 22.08 13.15 9.84
N ALA A 416 22.62 13.39 11.04
CA ALA A 416 22.52 12.44 12.16
C ALA A 416 21.06 12.20 12.59
N HIS A 417 20.23 13.25 12.62
CA HIS A 417 18.81 13.12 12.91
C HIS A 417 18.08 12.36 11.78
N LEU A 418 18.43 12.60 10.52
CA LEU A 418 17.86 11.83 9.40
C LEU A 418 18.18 10.34 9.51
N ILE A 419 19.44 9.97 9.77
CA ILE A 419 19.86 8.56 9.91
C ILE A 419 19.19 7.91 11.13
N ARG A 420 19.10 8.63 12.25
CA ARG A 420 18.41 8.11 13.45
C ARG A 420 16.94 7.82 13.16
N LYS A 421 16.29 8.66 12.36
CA LYS A 421 14.88 8.52 12.00
C LYS A 421 14.64 7.48 10.90
N TYR A 422 15.57 7.35 9.96
CA TYR A 422 15.53 6.40 8.85
C TYR A 422 16.83 5.57 8.78
N PRO A 423 17.00 4.60 9.69
CA PRO A 423 18.19 3.75 9.73
C PRO A 423 18.43 2.96 8.44
N GLU A 424 17.41 2.77 7.60
CA GLU A 424 17.51 2.10 6.29
C GLU A 424 18.55 2.75 5.38
N LEU A 425 18.85 4.05 5.54
CA LEU A 425 19.94 4.72 4.83
C LEU A 425 21.28 4.03 5.04
N THR A 426 21.52 3.45 6.22
CA THR A 426 22.77 2.73 6.52
C THR A 426 22.94 1.47 5.66
N ARG A 427 21.86 0.93 5.09
CA ARG A 427 21.90 -0.20 4.16
C ARG A 427 22.24 0.22 2.73
N ALA A 428 22.09 1.51 2.39
CA ALA A 428 22.34 2.06 1.07
C ALA A 428 23.72 2.71 0.97
N ILE A 429 24.10 3.53 1.96
CA ILE A 429 25.34 4.33 1.96
C ILE A 429 26.60 3.52 1.58
N PRO A 430 26.85 2.31 2.12
CA PRO A 430 28.06 1.54 1.81
C PRO A 430 28.20 1.14 0.33
N PHE A 431 27.10 1.16 -0.43
CA PHE A 431 27.05 0.71 -1.82
C PHE A 431 27.04 1.87 -2.83
N ILE A 432 27.08 3.12 -2.34
CA ILE A 432 27.15 4.31 -3.17
C ILE A 432 28.62 4.78 -3.21
N ARG A 433 29.13 5.05 -4.41
CA ARG A 433 30.51 5.51 -4.59
C ARG A 433 30.74 6.89 -3.94
N GLY A 434 31.72 6.97 -3.05
CA GLY A 434 32.17 8.21 -2.42
C GLY A 434 32.48 8.03 -0.92
N ASP A 435 32.85 9.13 -0.27
CA ASP A 435 32.97 9.18 1.18
C ASP A 435 31.59 9.02 1.84
N ALA A 436 31.50 8.21 2.91
CA ALA A 436 30.24 7.89 3.57
C ALA A 436 29.54 9.13 4.15
N GLY A 437 30.30 10.09 4.68
CA GLY A 437 29.77 11.35 5.19
C GLY A 437 29.19 12.22 4.06
N ALA A 438 29.93 12.34 2.95
CA ALA A 438 29.46 13.08 1.77
C ALA A 438 28.23 12.42 1.12
N VAL A 439 28.17 11.08 1.06
CA VAL A 439 27.01 10.33 0.58
C VAL A 439 25.80 10.58 1.49
N ALA A 440 25.98 10.50 2.82
CA ALA A 440 24.90 10.76 3.76
C ALA A 440 24.37 12.20 3.67
N GLN A 441 25.26 13.18 3.46
CA GLN A 441 24.87 14.57 3.21
C GLN A 441 24.04 14.69 1.93
N ARG A 442 24.46 14.07 0.81
CA ARG A 442 23.67 14.09 -0.43
C ARG A 442 22.31 13.41 -0.29
N CYS A 443 22.20 12.33 0.49
CA CYS A 443 20.91 11.74 0.83
C CYS A 443 20.03 12.72 1.60
N PHE A 444 20.60 13.43 2.58
CA PHE A 444 19.89 14.46 3.32
C PHE A 444 19.39 15.58 2.41
N ASP A 445 20.25 16.13 1.56
CA ASP A 445 19.89 17.20 0.63
C ASP A 445 18.79 16.76 -0.35
N LEU A 446 18.88 15.53 -0.87
CA LEU A 446 17.86 14.94 -1.74
C LEU A 446 16.48 14.88 -1.07
N TYR A 447 16.41 14.39 0.16
CA TYR A 447 15.16 14.31 0.92
C TYR A 447 14.63 15.69 1.31
N LYS A 448 15.51 16.66 1.63
CA LYS A 448 15.11 18.05 1.90
C LYS A 448 14.51 18.72 0.67
N LYS A 449 15.12 18.53 -0.52
CA LYS A 449 14.56 19.01 -1.80
C LYS A 449 13.19 18.40 -2.07
N HIS A 450 13.07 17.07 -1.99
CA HIS A 450 11.81 16.39 -2.21
C HIS A 450 10.71 16.83 -1.21
N ALA A 451 11.06 17.02 0.06
CA ALA A 451 10.12 17.54 1.04
C ALA A 451 9.65 18.96 0.67
N ALA A 452 10.55 19.84 0.24
CA ALA A 452 10.19 21.18 -0.20
C ALA A 452 9.24 21.15 -1.41
N ASP A 453 9.51 20.29 -2.41
CA ASP A 453 8.64 20.09 -3.57
C ASP A 453 7.23 19.64 -3.16
N VAL A 454 7.14 18.64 -2.27
CA VAL A 454 5.85 18.13 -1.80
C VAL A 454 5.07 19.19 -1.03
N ASN A 455 5.72 19.92 -0.12
CA ASN A 455 5.05 20.98 0.64
C ASN A 455 4.55 22.11 -0.25
N SER A 456 5.35 22.55 -1.25
CA SER A 456 4.94 23.64 -2.12
C SER A 456 3.70 23.30 -2.96
N VAL A 457 3.60 22.05 -3.43
CA VAL A 457 2.42 21.55 -4.15
C VAL A 457 1.19 21.51 -3.25
N VAL A 458 1.35 21.13 -1.98
CA VAL A 458 0.24 21.15 -1.02
C VAL A 458 -0.26 22.58 -0.83
N ASP A 459 0.63 23.53 -0.59
CA ASP A 459 0.28 24.94 -0.39
C ASP A 459 -0.41 25.53 -1.64
N GLU A 460 0.11 25.21 -2.83
CA GLU A 460 -0.46 25.62 -4.12
C GLU A 460 -1.87 25.06 -4.31
N LYS A 461 -2.08 23.77 -4.10
CA LYS A 461 -3.39 23.14 -4.30
C LYS A 461 -4.39 23.54 -3.22
N LEU A 462 -3.97 23.78 -1.98
CA LEU A 462 -4.85 24.37 -0.97
C LEU A 462 -5.28 25.78 -1.35
N ALA A 463 -4.38 26.60 -1.89
CA ALA A 463 -4.70 27.95 -2.35
C ALA A 463 -5.66 27.94 -3.56
N GLU A 464 -5.44 27.03 -4.51
CA GLU A 464 -6.28 26.82 -5.70
C GLU A 464 -7.71 26.42 -5.31
N TYR A 465 -7.84 25.47 -4.39
CA TYR A 465 -9.13 24.87 -4.03
C TYR A 465 -9.79 25.46 -2.76
N LYS A 466 -9.26 26.56 -2.20
CA LYS A 466 -9.73 27.16 -0.94
C LYS A 466 -11.24 27.39 -0.87
N VAL A 467 -11.86 27.82 -1.99
CA VAL A 467 -13.29 28.09 -2.07
C VAL A 467 -14.09 26.78 -2.00
N ALA A 468 -13.69 25.78 -2.79
CA ALA A 468 -14.34 24.48 -2.82
C ALA A 468 -14.18 23.71 -1.49
N ILE A 469 -13.05 23.89 -0.79
CA ILE A 469 -12.84 23.37 0.57
C ILE A 469 -13.80 24.04 1.56
N ARG A 470 -13.85 25.38 1.56
CA ARG A 470 -14.74 26.17 2.43
C ARG A 470 -16.20 25.82 2.22
N GLU A 471 -16.61 25.64 0.96
CA GLU A 471 -17.98 25.31 0.56
C GLU A 471 -18.30 23.81 0.67
N ARG A 472 -17.34 22.99 1.13
CA ARG A 472 -17.49 21.54 1.33
C ARG A 472 -17.92 20.79 0.06
N ILE A 473 -17.47 21.25 -1.09
CA ILE A 473 -17.74 20.65 -2.40
C ILE A 473 -16.81 19.45 -2.66
N ILE A 474 -15.59 19.50 -2.12
CA ILE A 474 -14.60 18.44 -2.28
C ILE A 474 -14.94 17.27 -1.34
N ALA A 475 -14.83 16.04 -1.85
CA ALA A 475 -15.11 14.82 -1.09
C ALA A 475 -14.32 14.79 0.24
N VAL A 476 -15.00 14.43 1.33
CA VAL A 476 -14.44 14.43 2.70
C VAL A 476 -13.22 13.51 2.85
N ASP A 477 -13.14 12.49 2.01
CA ASP A 477 -12.06 11.52 1.98
C ASP A 477 -11.04 11.76 0.86
N SER A 478 -11.19 12.88 0.15
CA SER A 478 -10.18 13.37 -0.76
C SER A 478 -8.92 13.80 0.00
N MET A 479 -7.85 13.85 -0.76
CA MET A 479 -6.55 14.28 -0.32
C MET A 479 -6.54 15.69 0.30
N LEU A 480 -7.10 16.69 -0.39
CA LEU A 480 -7.09 18.08 0.10
C LEU A 480 -7.92 18.26 1.37
N ARG A 481 -9.02 17.51 1.51
CA ARG A 481 -9.83 17.52 2.73
C ARG A 481 -9.11 16.79 3.86
N ILE A 482 -8.41 15.69 3.60
CA ILE A 482 -7.53 15.07 4.60
C ILE A 482 -6.50 16.10 5.07
N VAL A 483 -5.76 16.79 4.21
CA VAL A 483 -4.75 17.77 4.66
C VAL A 483 -5.38 18.94 5.44
N TYR A 484 -6.49 19.49 4.96
CA TYR A 484 -7.13 20.66 5.57
C TYR A 484 -7.83 20.33 6.89
N GLU A 485 -8.49 19.18 6.97
CA GLU A 485 -9.31 18.79 8.12
C GLU A 485 -8.58 17.87 9.10
N SER A 486 -7.32 17.54 8.84
CA SER A 486 -6.54 16.67 9.73
C SER A 486 -6.21 17.36 11.06
N ASN A 487 -7.18 17.33 11.96
CA ASN A 487 -7.00 16.81 13.32
C ASN A 487 -7.15 15.27 13.32
N LEU A 488 -6.85 14.58 12.20
CA LEU A 488 -6.63 13.14 12.22
C LEU A 488 -5.37 12.90 13.05
N PRO A 489 -5.45 12.14 14.16
CA PRO A 489 -4.33 11.90 15.05
C PRO A 489 -3.32 11.01 14.33
N THR A 490 -2.45 11.61 13.53
CA THR A 490 -1.32 10.94 12.89
C THR A 490 -0.10 11.14 13.78
N SER A 491 -0.25 10.71 15.02
CA SER A 491 0.74 10.43 16.06
C SER A 491 -0.02 10.42 17.39
N PHE A 492 -0.12 9.26 18.03
CA PHE A 492 -0.37 9.25 19.47
C PHE A 492 0.86 9.85 20.14
N SER A 493 0.85 11.17 20.33
CA SER A 493 1.65 11.78 21.38
C SER A 493 0.91 11.51 22.68
N LEU A 494 1.44 10.59 23.48
CA LEU A 494 1.14 10.52 24.91
C LEU A 494 1.63 11.82 25.54
N ASN A 495 0.76 12.81 25.67
CA ASN A 495 0.80 13.82 26.72
C ASN A 495 -0.55 14.54 26.82
N ASP A 496 -1.16 14.40 27.99
CA ASP A 496 -2.32 15.17 28.48
C ASP A 496 -2.04 16.67 28.45
N ASN A 497 -2.99 17.45 27.93
CA ASN A 497 -3.55 18.67 28.53
C ASN A 497 -4.36 19.44 27.49
N ASP A 498 -5.69 19.29 27.52
CA ASP A 498 -6.59 20.35 27.05
C ASP A 498 -7.49 20.75 28.22
N GLY A 499 -6.94 21.62 29.06
CA GLY A 499 -7.52 22.15 30.30
C GLY A 499 -8.55 23.28 30.07
N GLY A 500 -9.41 23.15 29.05
CA GLY A 500 -10.53 24.07 28.83
C GLY A 500 -11.74 23.72 29.72
N LYS A 501 -12.41 24.75 30.25
CA LYS A 501 -13.69 24.61 31.00
C LYS A 501 -14.81 24.25 30.01
N LEU A 502 -15.65 23.26 30.33
CA LEU A 502 -16.76 22.85 29.46
C LEU A 502 -17.82 23.95 29.33
N ALA A 503 -18.55 23.95 28.21
CA ALA A 503 -19.73 24.81 28.04
C ALA A 503 -20.78 24.53 29.14
N PRO A 504 -21.63 25.51 29.52
CA PRO A 504 -22.56 25.39 30.65
C PRO A 504 -23.45 24.14 30.61
N TYR A 505 -23.91 23.72 29.43
CA TYR A 505 -24.67 22.48 29.25
C TYR A 505 -23.89 21.55 28.31
N ALA A 506 -22.99 20.75 28.86
CA ALA A 506 -22.13 19.86 28.08
C ALA A 506 -22.25 18.41 28.56
N PHE A 507 -22.29 17.47 27.62
CA PHE A 507 -22.24 16.03 27.90
C PHE A 507 -21.44 15.35 26.78
N ARG A 508 -20.10 15.35 26.93
CA ARG A 508 -19.16 14.96 25.88
C ARG A 508 -18.51 13.60 26.18
N LYS A 509 -18.29 12.80 25.13
CA LYS A 509 -17.48 11.58 25.21
C LYS A 509 -16.00 11.93 25.07
N GLN A 510 -15.17 11.49 26.01
CA GLN A 510 -13.72 11.68 26.03
C GLN A 510 -13.04 10.30 26.14
N GLY A 511 -12.68 9.73 24.98
CA GLY A 511 -12.27 8.33 24.89
C GLY A 511 -13.34 7.40 25.46
N TYR A 512 -12.97 6.63 26.48
CA TYR A 512 -13.89 5.72 27.21
C TYR A 512 -14.59 6.36 28.41
N SER A 513 -14.32 7.62 28.72
CA SER A 513 -14.95 8.34 29.82
C SER A 513 -15.91 9.40 29.30
N TRP A 514 -16.75 9.91 30.19
CA TRP A 514 -17.66 11.01 29.86
C TRP A 514 -17.28 12.23 30.69
N ARG A 515 -17.47 13.41 30.13
CA ARG A 515 -17.26 14.67 30.85
C ARG A 515 -18.52 15.51 30.69
N PHE A 516 -19.05 16.00 31.80
CA PHE A 516 -20.27 16.79 31.77
C PHE A 516 -20.19 18.04 32.64
N ARG A 517 -20.99 19.03 32.26
CA ARG A 517 -21.23 20.26 33.00
C ARG A 517 -22.70 20.64 32.83
N PHE A 518 -23.33 21.10 33.91
CA PHE A 518 -24.72 21.53 33.91
C PHE A 518 -24.88 22.92 34.53
N ALA A 519 -25.41 23.86 33.76
CA ALA A 519 -25.48 25.29 34.08
C ALA A 519 -24.13 25.83 34.59
N ASP A 520 -24.13 26.51 35.73
CA ASP A 520 -22.93 27.07 36.36
C ASP A 520 -22.12 26.07 37.19
N GLY A 521 -22.48 24.78 37.14
CA GLY A 521 -21.79 23.72 37.86
C GLY A 521 -20.33 23.51 37.43
N GLU A 522 -19.61 22.69 38.20
CA GLU A 522 -18.23 22.29 37.90
C GLU A 522 -18.16 21.22 36.80
N ASP A 523 -16.99 21.11 36.19
CA ASP A 523 -16.71 20.06 35.20
C ASP A 523 -16.50 18.73 35.91
N VAL A 524 -17.33 17.75 35.58
CA VAL A 524 -17.31 16.44 36.23
C VAL A 524 -16.92 15.36 35.24
N HIS A 525 -15.95 14.54 35.62
CA HIS A 525 -15.61 13.30 34.92
C HIS A 525 -16.48 12.15 35.41
N LEU A 526 -17.07 11.43 34.47
CA LEU A 526 -17.94 10.29 34.67
C LEU A 526 -17.29 9.03 34.10
N PHE A 527 -17.50 7.91 34.79
CA PHE A 527 -17.04 6.61 34.37
C PHE A 527 -17.89 6.04 33.23
N PRO A 528 -17.32 5.23 32.34
CA PRO A 528 -18.06 4.55 31.28
C PRO A 528 -19.29 3.80 31.80
N ALA A 529 -20.44 4.05 31.17
CA ALA A 529 -21.67 3.33 31.45
C ALA A 529 -22.53 3.28 30.19
N VAL A 530 -23.15 2.13 29.91
CA VAL A 530 -24.10 1.97 28.79
C VAL A 530 -25.25 2.98 28.89
N GLY A 531 -25.69 3.31 30.11
CA GLY A 531 -26.69 4.34 30.37
C GLY A 531 -26.27 5.75 29.91
N ALA A 532 -24.96 6.05 29.92
CA ALA A 532 -24.42 7.30 29.41
C ALA A 532 -24.54 7.39 27.88
N SER A 533 -24.19 6.30 27.18
CA SER A 533 -24.33 6.20 25.71
C SER A 533 -25.79 6.33 25.28
N TYR A 534 -26.72 5.72 26.00
CA TYR A 534 -28.15 5.86 25.73
C TYR A 534 -28.67 7.28 25.99
N LEU A 535 -28.24 7.89 27.09
CA LEU A 535 -28.58 9.27 27.39
C LEU A 535 -28.07 10.21 26.29
N HIS A 536 -26.81 10.07 25.87
CA HIS A 536 -26.21 10.87 24.79
C HIS A 536 -27.05 10.83 23.50
N GLN A 537 -27.53 9.64 23.11
CA GLN A 537 -28.39 9.48 21.93
C GLN A 537 -29.75 10.18 22.06
N LEU A 538 -30.33 10.26 23.26
CA LEU A 538 -31.57 11.01 23.50
C LEU A 538 -31.31 12.52 23.49
N LEU A 539 -30.17 12.97 24.03
CA LEU A 539 -29.80 14.38 24.05
C LEU A 539 -29.48 14.91 22.64
N LEU A 540 -29.03 14.05 21.71
CA LEU A 540 -28.76 14.41 20.31
C LEU A 540 -30.03 14.82 19.52
N SER A 541 -31.22 14.46 20.00
CA SER A 541 -32.47 14.77 19.32
C SER A 541 -33.57 15.22 20.30
N PRO A 542 -33.41 16.38 20.95
CA PRO A 542 -34.39 16.87 21.91
C PRO A 542 -35.77 17.02 21.26
N GLY A 543 -36.81 16.60 21.98
CA GLY A 543 -38.21 16.65 21.55
C GLY A 543 -38.61 15.70 20.42
N THR A 544 -37.68 14.90 19.89
CA THR A 544 -38.00 13.88 18.88
C THR A 544 -38.04 12.50 19.53
N PRO A 545 -39.18 11.78 19.52
CA PRO A 545 -39.23 10.40 19.98
C PRO A 545 -38.32 9.48 19.16
N ARG A 546 -37.48 8.69 19.82
CA ARG A 546 -36.51 7.78 19.20
C ARG A 546 -36.79 6.33 19.59
N SER A 547 -36.67 5.40 18.64
CA SER A 547 -36.83 3.97 18.90
C SER A 547 -35.71 3.47 19.81
N ILE A 548 -36.08 2.83 20.93
CA ILE A 548 -35.09 2.20 21.83
C ILE A 548 -34.27 1.15 21.08
N ILE A 549 -34.88 0.39 20.16
CA ILE A 549 -34.21 -0.70 19.46
C ILE A 549 -33.10 -0.14 18.55
N GLU A 550 -33.35 0.98 17.88
CA GLU A 550 -32.35 1.66 17.05
C GLU A 550 -31.21 2.23 17.90
N ILE A 551 -31.53 2.86 19.04
CA ILE A 551 -30.51 3.37 19.96
C ILE A 551 -29.64 2.23 20.49
N VAL A 552 -30.27 1.13 20.92
CA VAL A 552 -29.56 -0.06 21.41
C VAL A 552 -28.67 -0.65 20.32
N CYS A 553 -29.18 -0.77 19.09
CA CYS A 553 -28.43 -1.26 17.95
C CYS A 553 -27.22 -0.37 17.63
N GLY A 554 -27.44 0.94 17.50
CA GLY A 554 -26.39 1.91 17.21
C GLY A 554 -25.30 1.96 18.27
N VAL A 555 -25.67 1.95 19.55
CA VAL A 555 -24.72 1.89 20.67
C VAL A 555 -23.96 0.58 20.68
N CYS A 556 -24.62 -0.57 20.48
CA CYS A 556 -23.93 -1.85 20.41
C CYS A 556 -22.95 -1.94 19.23
N LEU A 557 -23.30 -1.41 18.05
CA LEU A 557 -22.40 -1.36 16.89
C LEU A 557 -21.18 -0.46 17.16
N SER A 558 -21.40 0.69 17.79
CA SER A 558 -20.32 1.62 18.18
C SER A 558 -19.39 1.00 19.22
N GLU A 559 -19.93 0.45 20.31
CA GLU A 559 -19.15 -0.19 21.37
C GLU A 559 -18.39 -1.40 20.82
N CYS A 560 -19.03 -2.23 20.00
CA CYS A 560 -18.37 -3.36 19.35
C CYS A 560 -17.24 -2.90 18.41
N GLY A 561 -17.44 -1.81 17.65
CA GLY A 561 -16.39 -1.17 16.86
C GLY A 561 -15.18 -0.76 17.69
N GLU A 562 -15.41 -0.08 18.82
CA GLU A 562 -14.34 0.34 19.73
C GLU A 562 -13.60 -0.85 20.38
N TYR A 563 -14.27 -1.98 20.65
CA TYR A 563 -13.61 -3.20 21.12
C TYR A 563 -12.71 -3.82 20.05
N PHE A 564 -13.14 -3.82 18.78
CA PHE A 564 -12.31 -4.28 17.66
C PHE A 564 -11.10 -3.37 17.44
N GLU A 565 -11.29 -2.05 17.47
CA GLU A 565 -10.20 -1.07 17.36
C GLU A 565 -9.21 -1.20 18.53
N ALA A 566 -9.71 -1.43 19.74
CA ALA A 566 -8.88 -1.64 20.92
C ALA A 566 -8.13 -2.97 20.88
N LYS A 567 -8.78 -4.03 20.42
CA LYS A 567 -8.12 -5.32 20.21
C LYS A 567 -7.02 -5.20 19.17
N GLU A 568 -7.32 -4.55 18.04
CA GLU A 568 -6.34 -4.26 16.98
C GLU A 568 -5.17 -3.43 17.52
N ALA A 569 -5.43 -2.45 18.39
CA ALA A 569 -4.38 -1.68 19.07
C ALA A 569 -3.53 -2.54 20.03
N MET A 570 -4.15 -3.44 20.82
CA MET A 570 -3.43 -4.40 21.68
C MET A 570 -2.59 -5.39 20.88
N ASP A 571 -3.18 -5.97 19.83
CA ASP A 571 -2.53 -6.92 18.92
C ASP A 571 -1.36 -6.25 18.16
N SER A 572 -1.45 -4.93 17.95
CA SER A 572 -0.38 -4.09 17.38
C SER A 572 0.72 -3.69 18.38
N GLY A 573 0.67 -4.16 19.63
CA GLY A 573 1.69 -3.89 20.65
C GLY A 573 1.67 -2.47 21.21
N LEU A 574 0.58 -1.71 21.01
CA LEU A 574 0.42 -0.38 21.59
C LEU A 574 0.09 -0.50 23.08
N SER A 575 1.12 -0.43 23.94
CA SER A 575 0.90 -0.21 25.37
C SER A 575 0.59 1.27 25.60
N LEU A 576 -0.67 1.61 25.39
CA LEU A 576 -1.24 2.82 25.96
C LEU A 576 -1.33 2.58 27.48
N GLY A 577 -1.19 3.66 28.27
CA GLY A 577 -1.29 3.62 29.74
C GLY A 577 -2.61 3.01 30.25
N PRO A 578 -2.95 3.11 31.55
CA PRO A 578 -4.08 2.39 32.14
C PRO A 578 -5.44 2.79 31.53
N ASN A 579 -5.80 2.19 30.40
CA ASN A 579 -7.07 2.33 29.72
C ASN A 579 -7.97 1.16 30.15
N PRO A 580 -9.11 1.44 30.81
CA PRO A 580 -10.04 0.42 31.26
C PRO A 580 -10.55 -0.51 30.15
N LEU A 581 -10.55 -0.04 28.90
CA LEU A 581 -10.96 -0.81 27.74
C LEU A 581 -10.06 -2.01 27.45
N PHE A 582 -8.73 -1.87 27.52
CA PHE A 582 -7.82 -2.99 27.26
C PHE A 582 -8.00 -4.13 28.27
N LYS A 583 -8.29 -3.79 29.54
CA LYS A 583 -8.68 -4.79 30.56
C LYS A 583 -10.03 -5.46 30.28
N ALA A 584 -10.89 -4.85 29.47
CA ALA A 584 -12.17 -5.41 29.06
C ALA A 584 -12.06 -6.22 27.77
N VAL A 585 -11.15 -5.87 26.86
CA VAL A 585 -10.77 -6.64 25.66
C VAL A 585 -10.31 -8.05 26.06
N ASP A 586 -9.50 -8.18 27.13
CA ASP A 586 -9.06 -9.47 27.68
C ASP A 586 -10.21 -10.36 28.20
N LYS A 587 -11.39 -9.78 28.43
CA LYS A 587 -12.58 -10.50 28.91
C LYS A 587 -13.48 -11.00 27.79
N VAL A 588 -13.21 -10.61 26.54
CA VAL A 588 -13.96 -11.08 25.38
C VAL A 588 -13.63 -12.55 25.15
N SER A 589 -14.64 -13.41 25.27
CA SER A 589 -14.45 -14.86 25.21
C SER A 589 -14.24 -15.40 23.80
N ASP A 590 -14.83 -14.75 22.78
CA ASP A 590 -14.81 -15.19 21.39
C ASP A 590 -14.95 -14.01 20.42
N TRP A 591 -13.85 -13.65 19.78
CA TRP A 591 -13.78 -12.54 18.82
C TRP A 591 -14.39 -12.87 17.46
N THR A 592 -14.38 -14.14 17.07
CA THR A 592 -14.98 -14.59 15.81
C THR A 592 -16.49 -14.50 15.90
N ALA A 593 -17.08 -15.01 16.99
CA ALA A 593 -18.50 -14.90 17.26
C ALA A 593 -18.95 -13.43 17.38
N LEU A 594 -18.16 -12.59 18.06
CA LEU A 594 -18.45 -11.15 18.17
C LEU A 594 -18.49 -10.46 16.79
N GLY A 595 -17.58 -10.84 15.88
CA GLY A 595 -17.54 -10.33 14.51
C GLY A 595 -18.72 -10.78 13.66
N GLU A 596 -19.14 -12.03 13.81
CA GLU A 596 -20.35 -12.57 13.17
C GLU A 596 -21.62 -11.87 13.66
N TYR A 597 -21.76 -11.69 14.98
CA TYR A 597 -22.89 -10.95 15.55
C TYR A 597 -22.92 -9.49 15.10
N LYS A 598 -21.75 -8.84 14.98
CA LYS A 598 -21.66 -7.47 14.43
C LYS A 598 -22.19 -7.42 13.00
N ARG A 599 -21.80 -8.38 12.15
CA ARG A 599 -22.28 -8.46 10.76
C ARG A 599 -23.80 -8.69 10.71
N GLN A 600 -24.30 -9.66 11.47
CA GLN A 600 -25.74 -9.95 11.56
C GLN A 600 -26.54 -8.72 12.03
N LEU A 601 -26.01 -7.94 12.97
CA LEU A 601 -26.67 -6.73 13.46
C LEU A 601 -26.73 -5.61 12.39
N ILE A 602 -25.71 -5.51 11.52
CA ILE A 602 -25.72 -4.58 10.38
C ILE A 602 -26.75 -5.04 9.34
N ASP A 603 -26.76 -6.33 9.01
CA ASP A 603 -27.70 -6.89 8.04
C ASP A 603 -29.15 -6.70 8.50
N LEU A 604 -29.44 -7.02 9.77
CA LEU A 604 -30.77 -6.81 10.36
C LEU A 604 -31.21 -5.34 10.39
N ARG A 605 -30.27 -4.40 10.53
CA ARG A 605 -30.57 -2.96 10.44
C ARG A 605 -30.98 -2.56 9.03
N ASN A 606 -30.28 -3.06 8.02
CA ASN A 606 -30.63 -2.84 6.63
C ASN A 606 -31.99 -3.49 6.30
N ASP A 607 -32.26 -4.69 6.83
CA ASP A 607 -33.54 -5.38 6.68
C ASP A 607 -34.68 -4.61 7.34
N GLN A 608 -34.43 -4.00 8.50
CA GLN A 608 -35.40 -3.14 9.18
C GLN A 608 -35.75 -1.91 8.33
N GLU A 609 -34.77 -1.28 7.69
CA GLU A 609 -34.99 -0.14 6.78
C GLU A 609 -35.81 -0.58 5.56
N ARG A 610 -35.47 -1.71 4.92
CA ARG A 610 -36.25 -2.28 3.79
C ARG A 610 -37.68 -2.64 4.18
N ALA A 611 -37.88 -3.29 5.32
CA ALA A 611 -39.22 -3.65 5.79
C ALA A 611 -40.12 -2.42 6.04
N ARG A 612 -39.53 -1.28 6.43
CA ARG A 612 -40.27 -0.01 6.55
C ARG A 612 -40.68 0.56 5.20
N GLU A 613 -39.78 0.52 4.22
CA GLU A 613 -40.08 0.96 2.85
C GLU A 613 -41.19 0.11 2.21
N GLU A 614 -41.19 -1.19 2.48
CA GLU A 614 -42.19 -2.15 2.00
C GLU A 614 -43.50 -2.13 2.79
N ASN A 615 -43.58 -1.36 3.90
CA ASN A 615 -44.68 -1.39 4.88
C ASN A 615 -44.99 -2.79 5.43
N ASP A 616 -43.98 -3.66 5.52
CA ASP A 616 -44.12 -5.03 6.01
C ASP A 616 -43.99 -5.06 7.55
N SER A 617 -45.12 -4.85 8.22
CA SER A 617 -45.19 -4.81 9.69
C SER A 617 -44.75 -6.11 10.38
N VAL A 618 -44.90 -7.26 9.71
CA VAL A 618 -44.52 -8.57 10.26
C VAL A 618 -43.00 -8.75 10.20
N LYS A 619 -42.38 -8.46 9.05
CA LYS A 619 -40.92 -8.48 8.92
C LYS A 619 -40.24 -7.44 9.80
N LEU A 620 -40.82 -6.24 9.92
CA LEU A 620 -40.29 -5.18 10.78
C LEU A 620 -40.26 -5.65 12.25
N GLN A 621 -41.35 -6.25 12.72
CA GLN A 621 -41.45 -6.83 14.06
C GLN A 621 -40.40 -7.92 14.29
N GLN A 622 -40.18 -8.80 13.29
CA GLN A 622 -39.20 -9.88 13.35
C GLN A 622 -37.76 -9.34 13.41
N CYS A 623 -37.41 -8.39 12.54
CA CYS A 623 -36.08 -7.75 12.54
C CYS A 623 -35.80 -7.08 13.88
N GLU A 624 -36.79 -6.39 14.46
CA GLU A 624 -36.67 -5.77 15.77
C GLU A 624 -36.41 -6.78 16.91
N ASP A 625 -37.10 -7.93 16.89
CA ASP A 625 -36.92 -8.97 17.89
C ASP A 625 -35.56 -9.69 17.75
N ASP A 626 -35.03 -9.78 16.53
CA ASP A 626 -33.72 -10.35 16.21
C ASP A 626 -32.58 -9.38 16.54
N ILE A 627 -32.73 -8.08 16.26
CA ILE A 627 -31.79 -7.02 16.68
C ILE A 627 -31.59 -7.06 18.20
N VAL A 628 -32.68 -7.16 18.95
CA VAL A 628 -32.65 -7.26 20.41
C VAL A 628 -31.86 -8.49 20.86
N PHE A 629 -32.07 -9.62 20.20
CA PHE A 629 -31.40 -10.87 20.53
C PHE A 629 -29.89 -10.80 20.24
N ILE A 630 -29.51 -10.36 19.05
CA ILE A 630 -28.11 -10.25 18.63
C ILE A 630 -27.36 -9.17 19.43
N ALA A 631 -27.97 -8.01 19.68
CA ALA A 631 -27.40 -6.98 20.57
C ALA A 631 -27.21 -7.47 22.01
N GLY A 632 -28.03 -8.43 22.46
CA GLY A 632 -27.84 -9.15 23.71
C GLY A 632 -26.61 -10.05 23.69
N LYS A 633 -26.40 -10.79 22.59
CA LYS A 633 -25.26 -11.68 22.40
C LYS A 633 -23.93 -10.95 22.31
N ILE A 634 -23.90 -9.81 21.62
CA ILE A 634 -22.72 -8.92 21.57
C ILE A 634 -22.31 -8.48 22.98
N ARG A 635 -23.27 -8.06 23.80
CA ARG A 635 -23.00 -7.62 25.18
C ARG A 635 -22.58 -8.74 26.12
N GLU A 636 -23.17 -9.92 25.97
CA GLU A 636 -22.73 -11.14 26.67
C GLU A 636 -21.27 -11.47 26.31
N ALA A 637 -20.92 -11.43 25.02
CA ALA A 637 -19.56 -11.68 24.53
C ALA A 637 -18.54 -10.63 24.99
N MET A 638 -18.94 -9.37 25.15
CA MET A 638 -18.09 -8.29 25.69
C MET A 638 -17.99 -8.31 27.23
N GLY A 639 -18.73 -9.18 27.92
CA GLY A 639 -18.77 -9.22 29.39
C GLY A 639 -19.48 -8.01 30.02
N VAL A 640 -20.26 -7.26 29.24
CA VAL A 640 -20.98 -6.04 29.65
C VAL A 640 -22.47 -6.37 29.84
N GLY A 641 -22.81 -6.99 30.98
CA GLY A 641 -24.20 -7.25 31.37
C GLY A 641 -24.53 -8.72 31.64
N GLY A 642 -25.58 -8.96 32.42
CA GLY A 642 -26.03 -10.30 32.81
C GLY A 642 -26.83 -11.03 31.71
N LYS A 643 -26.90 -12.37 31.82
CA LYS A 643 -27.62 -13.25 30.88
C LYS A 643 -29.07 -12.78 30.65
N LEU A 644 -29.47 -12.68 29.37
CA LEU A 644 -30.86 -12.46 28.99
C LEU A 644 -31.72 -13.64 29.47
N LYS A 645 -32.69 -13.38 30.35
CA LYS A 645 -33.70 -14.37 30.78
C LYS A 645 -34.91 -14.35 29.84
N SER A 646 -35.39 -15.56 29.51
CA SER A 646 -36.68 -15.97 28.93
C SER A 646 -37.24 -15.20 27.71
N VAL A 647 -37.65 -15.97 26.70
CA VAL A 647 -38.06 -15.56 25.34
C VAL A 647 -39.45 -14.88 25.29
N ALA A 648 -40.27 -14.97 26.35
CA ALA A 648 -41.69 -14.62 26.28
C ALA A 648 -42.02 -13.11 26.27
N ASP A 649 -41.08 -12.21 26.61
CA ASP A 649 -41.37 -10.76 26.73
C ASP A 649 -40.16 -9.87 26.34
N LYS A 650 -39.54 -10.15 25.18
CA LYS A 650 -38.28 -9.51 24.74
C LYS A 650 -38.31 -7.97 24.73
N ARG A 651 -39.39 -7.35 24.23
CA ARG A 651 -39.50 -5.88 24.11
C ARG A 651 -39.66 -5.17 25.44
N LYS A 652 -40.48 -5.72 26.34
CA LYS A 652 -40.65 -5.21 27.70
C LYS A 652 -39.32 -5.26 28.46
N ASN A 653 -38.59 -6.37 28.32
CA ASN A 653 -37.28 -6.56 28.92
C ASN A 653 -36.24 -5.55 28.42
N VAL A 654 -36.22 -5.24 27.11
CA VAL A 654 -35.31 -4.24 26.54
C VAL A 654 -35.65 -2.83 26.99
N ARG A 655 -36.92 -2.45 26.97
CA ARG A 655 -37.39 -1.14 27.45
C ARG A 655 -37.04 -0.93 28.92
N ASP A 656 -37.32 -1.92 29.76
CA ASP A 656 -37.05 -1.84 31.19
C ASP A 656 -35.53 -1.82 31.46
N ALA A 657 -34.73 -2.60 30.71
CA ALA A 657 -33.27 -2.55 30.78
C ALA A 657 -32.71 -1.19 30.34
N PHE A 658 -33.21 -0.61 29.25
CA PHE A 658 -32.82 0.71 28.75
C PHE A 658 -33.08 1.80 29.80
N ARG A 659 -34.32 1.84 30.32
CA ARG A 659 -34.72 2.75 31.40
C ARG A 659 -33.85 2.58 32.65
N ASN A 660 -33.67 1.36 33.11
CA ASN A 660 -32.92 1.08 34.33
C ASN A 660 -31.44 1.43 34.18
N ASN A 661 -30.84 1.24 33.00
CA ASN A 661 -29.46 1.62 32.73
C ASN A 661 -29.26 3.13 32.79
N ILE A 662 -30.17 3.92 32.19
CA ILE A 662 -30.12 5.39 32.27
C ILE A 662 -30.35 5.85 33.71
N ASN A 663 -31.40 5.37 34.38
CA ASN A 663 -31.71 5.78 35.75
C ASN A 663 -30.59 5.44 36.72
N ARG A 664 -29.99 4.26 36.61
CA ARG A 664 -28.83 3.87 37.42
C ARG A 664 -27.63 4.75 37.15
N PHE A 665 -27.38 5.14 35.90
CA PHE A 665 -26.31 6.07 35.57
C PHE A 665 -26.55 7.46 36.18
N ILE A 666 -27.78 7.99 36.07
CA ILE A 666 -28.16 9.26 36.69
C ILE A 666 -27.96 9.20 38.21
N GLU A 667 -28.51 8.17 38.87
CA GLU A 667 -28.46 8.01 40.33
C GLU A 667 -27.03 7.82 40.85
N LYS A 668 -26.22 6.99 40.19
CA LYS A 668 -24.89 6.61 40.71
C LYS A 668 -23.78 7.58 40.32
N GLN A 669 -23.92 8.33 39.23
CA GLN A 669 -22.83 9.14 38.69
C GLN A 669 -23.15 10.63 38.55
N ILE A 670 -24.38 10.98 38.12
CA ILE A 670 -24.77 12.39 37.93
C ILE A 670 -25.24 13.01 39.26
N GLU A 671 -26.16 12.36 39.96
CA GLU A 671 -26.79 12.88 41.18
C GLU A 671 -25.80 13.24 42.30
N PRO A 672 -24.72 12.47 42.59
CA PRO A 672 -23.76 12.84 43.62
C PRO A 672 -23.01 14.15 43.32
N SER A 673 -22.82 14.46 42.04
CA SER A 673 -21.99 15.61 41.60
C SER A 673 -22.85 16.79 41.12
N SER A 674 -24.08 16.55 40.69
CA SER A 674 -25.02 17.57 40.23
C SER A 674 -26.48 17.11 40.46
N PRO A 675 -27.04 17.31 41.67
CA PRO A 675 -28.43 16.98 41.98
C PRO A 675 -29.43 17.71 41.08
N SER A 676 -29.13 18.96 40.67
CA SER A 676 -29.95 19.75 39.77
C SER A 676 -30.04 19.13 38.37
N CYS A 677 -28.93 18.66 37.81
CA CYS A 677 -28.91 17.93 36.54
C CYS A 677 -29.70 16.62 36.64
N ALA A 678 -29.53 15.87 37.72
CA ALA A 678 -30.27 14.62 37.94
C ALA A 678 -31.78 14.85 38.02
N SER A 679 -32.23 15.89 38.74
CA SER A 679 -33.64 16.29 38.81
C SER A 679 -34.17 16.67 37.43
N HIS A 680 -33.43 17.50 36.69
CA HIS A 680 -33.77 17.92 35.33
C HIS A 680 -33.94 16.73 34.37
N LEU A 681 -32.99 15.81 34.37
CA LEU A 681 -33.06 14.62 33.51
C LEU A 681 -34.24 13.73 33.88
N ARG A 682 -34.55 13.55 35.17
CA ARG A 682 -35.70 12.75 35.62
C ARG A 682 -37.04 13.33 35.22
N THR A 683 -37.18 14.65 35.20
CA THR A 683 -38.42 15.31 34.76
C THR A 683 -38.53 15.39 33.24
N SER A 684 -37.39 15.44 32.53
CA SER A 684 -37.33 15.65 31.08
C SER A 684 -37.29 14.37 30.27
N LEU A 685 -36.95 13.22 30.86
CA LEU A 685 -36.89 11.93 30.17
C LEU A 685 -38.22 11.18 30.25
N GLN A 686 -38.79 10.85 29.10
CA GLN A 686 -39.97 10.01 28.99
C GLN A 686 -39.59 8.66 28.37
N PHE A 687 -39.90 7.58 29.08
CA PHE A 687 -39.52 6.22 28.68
C PHE A 687 -40.70 5.47 28.06
N GLY A 688 -40.54 5.09 26.80
CA GLY A 688 -41.44 4.23 26.03
C GLY A 688 -40.65 3.49 24.95
N MET A 689 -41.29 2.63 24.14
CA MET A 689 -40.59 2.04 22.98
C MET A 689 -40.07 3.12 22.02
N MET A 690 -40.78 4.24 21.98
CA MET A 690 -40.30 5.54 21.53
C MET A 690 -39.97 6.36 22.79
N SER A 691 -38.69 6.55 23.09
CA SER A 691 -38.25 7.36 24.23
C SER A 691 -37.82 8.74 23.76
N VAL A 692 -38.06 9.76 24.58
CA VAL A 692 -37.76 11.16 24.23
C VAL A 692 -37.19 11.91 25.42
N TYR A 693 -36.22 12.79 25.13
CA TYR A 693 -35.80 13.84 26.04
C TYR A 693 -36.58 15.12 25.67
N GLN A 694 -37.52 15.50 26.52
CA GLN A 694 -38.42 16.64 26.36
C GLN A 694 -38.32 17.53 27.61
N PRO A 695 -37.38 18.49 27.63
CA PRO A 695 -37.24 19.38 28.77
C PRO A 695 -38.37 20.42 28.80
N VAL A 696 -38.72 20.89 30.00
CA VAL A 696 -39.71 21.96 30.21
C VAL A 696 -39.19 23.28 29.62
N ASP A 697 -37.92 23.58 29.86
CA ASP A 697 -37.20 24.69 29.25
C ASP A 697 -36.22 24.18 28.17
N PRO A 698 -36.14 24.79 26.98
CA PRO A 698 -35.23 24.34 25.93
C PRO A 698 -33.76 24.44 26.36
N ILE A 699 -33.10 23.28 26.55
CA ILE A 699 -31.66 23.18 26.80
C ILE A 699 -30.97 22.59 25.57
N VAL A 700 -29.98 23.31 25.04
CA VAL A 700 -29.09 22.84 23.99
C VAL A 700 -27.84 22.25 24.63
N TRP A 701 -27.66 20.94 24.49
CA TRP A 701 -26.49 20.25 25.01
C TRP A 701 -25.33 20.29 24.01
N ASP A 702 -24.13 20.57 24.52
CA ASP A 702 -22.89 20.39 23.79
C ASP A 702 -22.44 18.93 23.90
N LEU A 703 -22.66 18.19 22.81
CA LEU A 703 -22.49 16.73 22.72
C LEU A 703 -21.29 16.32 21.86
N ARG A 704 -20.48 17.29 21.46
CA ARG A 704 -19.36 17.11 20.53
C ARG A 704 -18.28 16.18 21.08
N PRO A 705 -17.61 15.38 20.25
CA PRO A 705 -16.43 14.63 20.66
C PRO A 705 -15.32 15.56 21.13
N PHE A 706 -14.55 15.14 22.14
CA PHE A 706 -13.39 15.89 22.59
C PHE A 706 -12.38 16.09 21.44
N GLY A 707 -11.94 17.34 21.19
CA GLY A 707 -11.03 17.69 20.08
C GLY A 707 -11.68 18.25 18.80
N SER A 708 -13.01 18.43 18.77
CA SER A 708 -13.68 19.19 17.72
C SER A 708 -13.84 20.66 18.14
N SER A 709 -13.17 21.58 17.43
CA SER A 709 -13.30 23.03 17.65
C SER A 709 -14.62 23.57 17.07
N ASP A 710 -15.10 24.70 17.62
CA ASP A 710 -16.30 25.45 17.17
C ASP A 710 -16.33 25.74 15.67
#